data_AF-A0A2E0L3K9-F1
#
_entry.id   AF-A0A2E0L3K9-F1
#
_cell.length_a   1.000
_cell.length_b   1.000
_cell.length_c   1.000
_cell.angle_alpha   90.00
_cell.angle_beta   90.00
_cell.angle_gamma   90.00
#
_symmetry.space_group_name_H-M   'P 1'
#
loop_
_entity.id
_entity.type
_entity.pdbx_description
1 polymer ?
#
loop_
_entity_poly.entity_id
_entity_poly.type
_entity_poly.pdbx_seq_one_letter_code
_entity_poly.pdbx_strand_id
1 'polypeptide(L)'
;MKFRLHVFLAGVLLLLTALPALALQQTLPASPWYAVVWNRDTDMLHWVNEAGEQATLPRPKLAGEAATPSPAVQFSRDGRHLLVAATLQSGVQGLGIFDVESGQFVRTHQAASGETINLGATHTSNISSQRMAVGLANTDPNAAAWRVLIVDVITGDAVAELTNSALNMQGLNAYRMPLVVYYDIDEALGHEVIHFQMLPINAGGVPVVDTWAWNVNTGTVVPSAYNQVDQDIRYLSGEVALAVNDPNYESLEPLPMLNTSYNAIARGIDFNNLLTIWADGTRHNFSPKWAANGQWLLYYSEGEPMAPHWSVIMADATPLSNERMPLGPNVRAVWGTPDGYLALTETGTLLFMNEFEVEGFAADFGVPVLELEQGQSVDVVYVSDAGAFGLTSVADVGGVVVDGPDELAAPPITACEGAPPLRLTVGMSGRVSFTNGVPLRVRSAPGGDVVTQIGEGTAFNVIGGPQCQGGYAWWQIRTGNAVEGWSAEGDANSYFMEPGSGVVAGNLAVLPTNTPTPELQIAVLPTSTPTPQLQIAVIPTATPQLQVAAPADPCNLAPQTRLQAGVQARTNTPNGTLAMRTSPTDELPSHQVPHDSLVTTLGESRCEGGYRVWPVAVTLNGEIVTGWVSEGTQQQYFLNPA
;
A
#
# COMPACT_ATOMS: atom_id res chain seq x y z
N MET A 1 74.53 -10.89 57.73
CA MET A 1 73.51 -10.59 58.76
C MET A 1 72.61 -9.49 58.22
N LYS A 2 71.41 -9.83 57.72
CA LYS A 2 70.25 -8.92 57.62
C LYS A 2 69.01 -9.69 57.13
N PHE A 3 67.90 -9.37 57.76
CA PHE A 3 66.65 -10.12 57.92
C PHE A 3 65.78 -10.17 56.65
N ARG A 4 65.00 -11.26 56.55
CA ARG A 4 63.79 -11.36 55.71
C ARG A 4 62.64 -10.57 56.35
N LEU A 5 61.86 -9.87 55.53
CA LEU A 5 60.47 -9.48 55.84
C LEU A 5 59.63 -9.67 54.57
N HIS A 6 58.50 -10.37 54.70
CA HIS A 6 57.59 -10.70 53.61
C HIS A 6 56.67 -9.51 53.31
N VAL A 7 56.41 -9.24 52.02
CA VAL A 7 55.34 -8.34 51.56
C VAL A 7 54.32 -9.18 50.79
N PHE A 8 53.07 -9.13 51.24
CA PHE A 8 51.90 -9.71 50.59
C PHE A 8 51.59 -8.98 49.28
N LEU A 9 51.43 -9.72 48.18
CA LEU A 9 50.94 -9.20 46.90
C LEU A 9 49.45 -9.54 46.78
N ALA A 10 48.59 -8.53 46.90
CA ALA A 10 47.16 -8.66 46.59
C ALA A 10 46.97 -8.46 45.08
N GLY A 11 46.46 -9.49 44.40
CA GLY A 11 46.07 -9.41 42.99
C GLY A 11 44.73 -8.70 42.83
N VAL A 12 44.71 -7.61 42.07
CA VAL A 12 43.47 -7.00 41.56
C VAL A 12 43.19 -7.65 40.20
N LEU A 13 42.14 -8.46 40.13
CA LEU A 13 41.60 -9.02 38.90
C LEU A 13 40.76 -7.92 38.22
N LEU A 14 41.28 -7.30 37.15
CA LEU A 14 40.51 -6.38 36.32
C LEU A 14 39.52 -7.21 35.48
N LEU A 15 38.22 -7.15 35.79
CA LEU A 15 37.17 -7.54 34.84
C LEU A 15 37.15 -6.50 33.72
N LEU A 16 37.65 -6.84 32.53
CA LEU A 16 37.31 -6.12 31.31
C LEU A 16 35.88 -6.53 30.91
N THR A 17 34.90 -5.70 31.21
CA THR A 17 33.59 -5.76 30.53
C THR A 17 33.78 -5.21 29.12
N ALA A 18 33.44 -5.99 28.11
CA ALA A 18 33.38 -5.52 26.72
C ALA A 18 32.34 -4.39 26.65
N LEU A 19 32.80 -3.15 26.46
CA LEU A 19 31.92 -2.07 26.05
C LEU A 19 31.53 -2.34 24.59
N PRO A 20 30.24 -2.36 24.23
CA PRO A 20 29.86 -2.48 22.83
C PRO A 20 30.49 -1.31 22.06
N ALA A 21 31.11 -1.60 20.92
CA ALA A 21 31.56 -0.57 20.00
C ALA A 21 30.32 0.28 19.63
N LEU A 22 30.39 1.59 19.84
CA LEU A 22 29.36 2.51 19.36
C LEU A 22 29.28 2.35 17.84
N ALA A 23 28.12 1.97 17.32
CA ALA A 23 27.86 1.95 15.89
C ALA A 23 28.07 3.36 15.31
N LEU A 24 28.62 3.45 14.11
CA LEU A 24 28.69 4.70 13.37
C LEU A 24 27.26 5.10 12.99
N GLN A 25 26.88 6.33 13.37
CA GLN A 25 25.52 6.84 13.22
C GLN A 25 25.53 8.01 12.24
N GLN A 26 24.73 7.92 11.18
CA GLN A 26 24.53 8.97 10.18
C GLN A 26 23.25 9.72 10.52
N THR A 27 23.34 11.04 10.72
CA THR A 27 22.18 11.88 11.07
C THR A 27 21.31 12.14 9.85
N LEU A 28 19.99 12.06 10.01
CA LEU A 28 19.02 12.43 8.98
C LEU A 28 18.49 13.84 9.27
N PRO A 29 18.70 14.83 8.39
CA PRO A 29 18.12 16.16 8.57
C PRO A 29 16.59 16.14 8.51
N ALA A 30 15.93 17.12 9.11
CA ALA A 30 14.49 17.28 8.97
C ALA A 30 14.13 17.55 7.50
N SER A 31 13.06 16.89 7.01
CA SER A 31 12.58 16.99 5.64
C SER A 31 11.06 16.79 5.63
N PRO A 32 10.31 17.36 4.66
CA PRO A 32 8.88 17.09 4.50
C PRO A 32 8.56 15.59 4.31
N TRP A 33 9.50 14.86 3.72
CA TRP A 33 9.39 13.43 3.48
C TRP A 33 10.76 12.75 3.40
N TYR A 34 10.74 11.43 3.56
CA TYR A 34 11.85 10.53 3.26
C TYR A 34 11.35 9.34 2.46
N ALA A 35 12.21 8.86 1.57
CA ALA A 35 12.04 7.56 0.94
C ALA A 35 13.27 6.69 1.19
N VAL A 36 13.07 5.36 1.18
CA VAL A 36 14.17 4.39 1.23
C VAL A 36 14.17 3.60 -0.06
N VAL A 37 15.29 3.69 -0.77
CA VAL A 37 15.54 2.97 -2.01
C VAL A 37 16.42 1.77 -1.71
N TRP A 38 15.98 0.57 -2.09
CA TRP A 38 16.78 -0.65 -2.00
C TRP A 38 17.34 -1.00 -3.37
N ASN A 39 18.67 -0.92 -3.49
CA ASN A 39 19.39 -1.47 -4.63
C ASN A 39 19.66 -2.96 -4.34
N ARG A 40 18.93 -3.85 -5.03
CA ARG A 40 19.00 -5.30 -4.78
C ARG A 40 20.30 -5.93 -5.26
N ASP A 41 20.98 -5.32 -6.23
CA ASP A 41 22.22 -5.86 -6.78
C ASP A 41 23.41 -5.64 -5.83
N THR A 42 23.43 -4.48 -5.17
CA THR A 42 24.44 -4.15 -4.16
C THR A 42 24.01 -4.48 -2.73
N ASP A 43 22.72 -4.77 -2.54
CA ASP A 43 22.07 -5.01 -1.26
C ASP A 43 22.19 -3.83 -0.27
N MET A 44 22.10 -2.61 -0.81
CA MET A 44 22.21 -1.34 -0.09
C MET A 44 20.86 -0.62 -0.02
N LEU A 45 20.57 -0.03 1.15
CA LEU A 45 19.45 0.85 1.41
C LEU A 45 19.93 2.30 1.39
N HIS A 46 19.23 3.15 0.64
CA HIS A 46 19.55 4.56 0.43
C HIS A 46 18.39 5.42 0.97
N TRP A 47 18.65 6.24 1.98
CA TRP A 47 17.68 7.22 2.49
C TRP A 47 17.79 8.50 1.67
N VAL A 48 16.71 8.87 1.01
CA VAL A 48 16.65 10.01 0.10
C VAL A 48 15.54 10.97 0.52
N ASN A 49 15.74 12.26 0.26
CA ASN A 49 14.74 13.29 0.41
C ASN A 49 14.85 14.32 -0.73
N GLU A 50 14.15 15.46 -0.62
CA GLU A 50 14.19 16.54 -1.62
C GLU A 50 15.60 17.12 -1.88
N ALA A 51 16.51 17.00 -0.91
CA ALA A 51 17.90 17.45 -1.02
C ALA A 51 18.86 16.37 -1.56
N GLY A 52 18.33 15.20 -1.93
CA GLY A 52 19.08 14.07 -2.47
C GLY A 52 19.34 12.95 -1.45
N GLU A 53 20.37 12.15 -1.69
CA GLU A 53 20.80 11.07 -0.79
C GLU A 53 21.37 11.61 0.53
N GLN A 54 20.83 11.13 1.65
CA GLN A 54 21.20 11.56 2.99
C GLN A 54 22.01 10.51 3.75
N ALA A 55 21.73 9.23 3.52
CA ALA A 55 22.46 8.13 4.14
C ALA A 55 22.35 6.86 3.31
N THR A 56 23.35 5.99 3.46
CA THR A 56 23.38 4.68 2.79
C THR A 56 23.90 3.63 3.76
N LEU A 57 23.21 2.49 3.85
CA LEU A 57 23.58 1.37 4.70
C LEU A 57 23.36 0.02 3.99
N PRO A 58 24.16 -1.01 4.29
CA PRO A 58 23.82 -2.36 3.85
C PRO A 58 22.48 -2.79 4.47
N ARG A 59 21.67 -3.54 3.71
CA ARG A 59 20.45 -4.12 4.27
C ARG A 59 20.81 -5.04 5.45
N PRO A 60 20.13 -4.92 6.60
CA PRO A 60 20.33 -5.84 7.71
C PRO A 60 19.94 -7.27 7.29
N LYS A 61 20.82 -8.22 7.59
CA LYS A 61 20.66 -9.64 7.20
C LYS A 61 20.33 -10.52 8.40
N LEU A 62 19.51 -11.53 8.17
CA LEU A 62 19.24 -12.54 9.20
C LEU A 62 20.46 -13.44 9.40
N ALA A 63 20.63 -13.93 10.63
CA ALA A 63 21.63 -14.95 10.91
C ALA A 63 21.31 -16.22 10.09
N GLY A 64 22.27 -16.66 9.28
CA GLY A 64 22.08 -17.82 8.40
C GLY A 64 21.15 -17.55 7.22
N GLU A 65 20.94 -16.29 6.80
CA GLU A 65 20.24 -15.96 5.55
C GLU A 65 20.88 -16.71 4.37
N ALA A 66 20.05 -17.37 3.56
CA ALA A 66 20.49 -18.06 2.35
C ALA A 66 20.80 -17.05 1.24
N ALA A 67 21.76 -17.37 0.37
CA ALA A 67 22.14 -16.48 -0.74
C ALA A 67 21.04 -16.32 -1.81
N THR A 68 20.08 -17.23 -1.84
CA THR A 68 18.94 -17.31 -2.78
C THR A 68 17.85 -18.13 -2.09
N PRO A 69 16.56 -17.75 -1.97
CA PRO A 69 15.74 -16.75 -2.70
C PRO A 69 15.87 -15.28 -2.23
N SER A 70 15.15 -14.38 -2.92
CA SER A 70 15.15 -12.94 -2.65
C SER A 70 14.48 -12.61 -1.31
N PRO A 71 15.13 -11.85 -0.43
CA PRO A 71 14.51 -11.36 0.78
C PRO A 71 13.42 -10.32 0.47
N ALA A 72 12.59 -10.05 1.46
CA ALA A 72 11.60 -8.98 1.49
C ALA A 72 11.85 -8.07 2.69
N VAL A 73 11.56 -6.79 2.52
CA VAL A 73 11.66 -5.79 3.59
C VAL A 73 10.40 -4.93 3.64
N GLN A 74 10.06 -4.47 4.84
CA GLN A 74 8.93 -3.57 5.05
C GLN A 74 9.22 -2.66 6.24
N PHE A 75 9.11 -1.35 6.04
CA PHE A 75 9.30 -0.37 7.12
C PHE A 75 8.02 -0.15 7.92
N SER A 76 8.17 0.13 9.21
CA SER A 76 7.10 0.75 10.01
C SER A 76 6.79 2.14 9.47
N ARG A 77 5.59 2.64 9.77
CA ARG A 77 5.10 3.91 9.23
C ARG A 77 6.04 5.09 9.55
N ASP A 78 6.61 5.13 10.74
CA ASP A 78 7.59 6.15 11.15
C ASP A 78 9.00 5.97 10.57
N GLY A 79 9.24 4.90 9.80
CA GLY A 79 10.52 4.57 9.18
C GLY A 79 11.56 4.02 10.16
N ARG A 80 11.21 3.82 11.44
CA ARG A 80 12.18 3.42 12.47
C ARG A 80 12.47 1.92 12.49
N HIS A 81 11.44 1.09 12.34
CA HIS A 81 11.57 -0.35 12.38
C HIS A 81 11.50 -0.93 10.97
N LEU A 82 12.32 -1.94 10.72
CA LEU A 82 12.38 -2.66 9.45
C LEU A 82 12.13 -4.14 9.70
N LEU A 83 11.05 -4.67 9.13
CA LEU A 83 10.86 -6.11 9.01
C LEU A 83 11.73 -6.64 7.88
N VAL A 84 12.44 -7.73 8.13
CA VAL A 84 13.24 -8.47 7.15
C VAL A 84 12.76 -9.91 7.12
N ALA A 85 12.21 -10.35 6.00
CA ALA A 85 11.84 -11.74 5.78
C ALA A 85 12.77 -12.39 4.75
N ALA A 86 13.35 -13.53 5.08
CA ALA A 86 14.26 -14.23 4.18
C ALA A 86 14.29 -15.73 4.47
N THR A 87 14.58 -16.55 3.46
CA THR A 87 14.86 -17.96 3.66
C THR A 87 16.22 -18.14 4.31
N LEU A 88 16.28 -18.96 5.36
CA LEU A 88 17.50 -19.32 6.06
C LEU A 88 18.14 -20.55 5.42
N GLN A 89 19.42 -20.81 5.72
CA GLN A 89 20.16 -21.99 5.28
C GLN A 89 19.54 -23.31 5.74
N SER A 90 18.70 -23.28 6.79
CA SER A 90 17.89 -24.40 7.23
C SER A 90 16.75 -24.77 6.26
N GLY A 91 16.41 -23.87 5.33
CA GLY A 91 15.25 -23.98 4.43
C GLY A 91 13.96 -23.38 5.00
N VAL A 92 13.95 -22.94 6.25
CA VAL A 92 12.81 -22.27 6.90
C VAL A 92 12.89 -20.75 6.64
N GLN A 93 11.73 -20.08 6.57
CA GLN A 93 11.66 -18.62 6.51
C GLN A 93 11.93 -18.00 7.88
N GLY A 94 12.79 -16.99 7.93
CA GLY A 94 13.05 -16.17 9.10
C GLY A 94 12.38 -14.80 8.99
N LEU A 95 12.01 -14.22 10.13
CA LEU A 95 11.55 -12.84 10.26
C LEU A 95 12.43 -12.12 11.28
N GLY A 96 13.05 -11.02 10.89
CA GLY A 96 13.76 -10.12 11.80
C GLY A 96 13.05 -8.79 11.93
N ILE A 97 13.03 -8.26 13.14
CA ILE A 97 12.59 -6.90 13.46
C ILE A 97 13.84 -6.11 13.77
N PHE A 98 14.17 -5.14 12.93
CA PHE A 98 15.38 -4.34 13.03
C PHE A 98 15.04 -2.90 13.43
N ASP A 99 15.69 -2.36 14.45
CA ASP A 99 15.60 -0.94 14.80
C ASP A 99 16.72 -0.19 14.08
N VAL A 100 16.34 0.62 13.11
CA VAL A 100 17.26 1.33 12.21
C VAL A 100 18.07 2.38 12.95
N GLU A 101 17.51 3.00 14.00
CA GLU A 101 18.18 4.04 14.77
C GLU A 101 19.32 3.48 15.63
N SER A 102 19.11 2.28 16.21
CA SER A 102 20.12 1.60 17.01
C SER A 102 21.03 0.66 16.20
N GLY A 103 20.63 0.33 14.97
CA GLY A 103 21.35 -0.56 14.08
C GLY A 103 21.33 -2.02 14.56
N GLN A 104 20.38 -2.40 15.43
CA GLN A 104 20.29 -3.75 16.01
C GLN A 104 19.00 -4.45 15.63
N PHE A 105 19.03 -5.79 15.59
CA PHE A 105 17.79 -6.57 15.62
C PHE A 105 17.18 -6.50 17.02
N VAL A 106 15.94 -6.04 17.09
CA VAL A 106 15.09 -6.14 18.29
C VAL A 106 14.86 -7.61 18.62
N ARG A 107 14.48 -8.39 17.60
CA ARG A 107 14.25 -9.84 17.70
C ARG A 107 14.27 -10.50 16.33
N THR A 108 14.63 -11.78 16.28
CA THR A 108 14.46 -12.66 15.12
C THR A 108 13.59 -13.86 15.47
N HIS A 109 12.83 -14.37 14.50
CA HIS A 109 11.98 -15.56 14.61
C HIS A 109 12.14 -16.44 13.38
N GLN A 110 11.68 -17.68 13.45
CA GLN A 110 11.47 -18.53 12.28
C GLN A 110 9.99 -18.86 12.11
N ALA A 111 9.51 -18.98 10.88
CA ALA A 111 8.18 -19.49 10.59
C ALA A 111 8.12 -21.00 10.82
N ALA A 112 6.92 -21.59 10.81
CA ALA A 112 6.81 -23.04 10.85
C ALA A 112 7.40 -23.67 9.58
N SER A 113 7.79 -24.94 9.66
CA SER A 113 8.36 -25.65 8.51
C SER A 113 7.40 -25.64 7.31
N GLY A 114 7.88 -25.17 6.15
CA GLY A 114 7.10 -25.07 4.91
C GLY A 114 6.26 -23.80 4.79
N GLU A 115 6.22 -22.94 5.82
CA GLU A 115 5.59 -21.63 5.70
C GLU A 115 6.46 -20.61 4.97
N THR A 116 5.79 -19.78 4.18
CA THR A 116 6.34 -18.58 3.54
C THR A 116 5.74 -17.35 4.17
N ILE A 117 6.57 -16.33 4.43
CA ILE A 117 6.16 -15.05 4.99
C ILE A 117 5.89 -14.05 3.87
N ASN A 118 4.80 -13.32 3.98
CA ASN A 118 4.42 -12.19 3.14
C ASN A 118 4.29 -10.94 4.02
N LEU A 119 5.17 -9.97 3.81
CA LEU A 119 5.22 -8.73 4.61
C LEU A 119 4.07 -7.75 4.31
N GLY A 120 3.23 -8.05 3.32
CA GLY A 120 2.10 -7.22 2.93
C GLY A 120 2.42 -6.17 1.86
N ALA A 121 1.46 -5.27 1.64
CA ALA A 121 1.61 -4.08 0.81
C ALA A 121 2.23 -2.92 1.63
N THR A 122 2.10 -1.67 1.18
CA THR A 122 2.72 -0.49 1.82
C THR A 122 2.16 -0.16 3.21
N HIS A 123 0.88 -0.38 3.48
CA HIS A 123 0.21 0.16 4.67
C HIS A 123 -0.03 -0.90 5.77
N THR A 124 1.02 -1.58 6.19
CA THR A 124 0.94 -2.72 7.13
C THR A 124 1.27 -2.36 8.58
N SER A 125 1.55 -1.09 8.85
CA SER A 125 1.85 -0.55 10.19
C SER A 125 0.65 0.19 10.75
N ASN A 126 0.42 0.03 12.05
CA ASN A 126 -0.58 0.80 12.77
C ASN A 126 -0.18 2.29 12.89
N ILE A 127 -1.13 3.17 13.24
CA ILE A 127 -0.90 4.62 13.25
C ILE A 127 0.20 5.06 14.23
N SER A 128 0.37 4.31 15.34
CA SER A 128 1.37 4.58 16.37
C SER A 128 2.76 4.05 16.02
N SER A 129 2.91 3.33 14.90
CA SER A 129 4.15 2.69 14.45
C SER A 129 4.74 1.68 15.46
N GLN A 130 3.88 1.14 16.34
CA GLN A 130 4.29 0.15 17.36
C GLN A 130 3.98 -1.28 16.94
N ARG A 131 3.14 -1.46 15.93
CA ARG A 131 2.70 -2.78 15.46
C ARG A 131 2.65 -2.85 13.95
N MET A 132 3.00 -4.02 13.43
CA MET A 132 2.89 -4.33 12.01
C MET A 132 2.19 -5.68 11.82
N ALA A 133 1.42 -5.80 10.75
CA ALA A 133 0.73 -7.04 10.40
C ALA A 133 1.40 -7.75 9.22
N VAL A 134 1.51 -9.07 9.31
CA VAL A 134 2.16 -9.93 8.31
C VAL A 134 1.30 -11.14 7.99
N GLY A 135 1.37 -11.61 6.74
CA GLY A 135 0.73 -12.85 6.30
C GLY A 135 1.72 -14.01 6.24
N LEU A 136 1.25 -15.21 6.54
CA LEU A 136 2.01 -16.44 6.36
C LEU A 136 1.14 -17.51 5.71
N ALA A 137 1.75 -18.35 4.88
CA ALA A 137 1.08 -19.53 4.35
C ALA A 137 2.04 -20.70 4.18
N ASN A 138 1.57 -21.90 4.52
CA ASN A 138 2.18 -23.14 4.08
C ASN A 138 1.83 -23.37 2.61
N THR A 139 2.85 -23.35 1.75
CA THR A 139 2.68 -23.47 0.31
C THR A 139 2.69 -24.91 -0.18
N ASP A 140 2.77 -25.91 0.70
CA ASP A 140 2.54 -27.32 0.36
C ASP A 140 1.03 -27.58 0.24
N PRO A 141 0.52 -28.03 -0.92
CA PRO A 141 -0.91 -28.31 -1.08
C PRO A 141 -1.45 -29.40 -0.13
N ASN A 142 -0.60 -30.26 0.44
CA ASN A 142 -1.01 -31.31 1.37
C ASN A 142 -1.02 -30.86 2.84
N ALA A 143 -0.34 -29.75 3.15
CA ALA A 143 -0.25 -29.15 4.47
C ALA A 143 -0.72 -27.69 4.47
N ALA A 144 -1.53 -27.33 3.46
CA ALA A 144 -1.93 -25.97 3.19
C ALA A 144 -2.63 -25.36 4.42
N ALA A 145 -2.07 -24.26 4.88
CA ALA A 145 -2.57 -23.48 5.99
C ALA A 145 -2.14 -22.03 5.78
N TRP A 146 -2.87 -21.10 6.36
CA TRP A 146 -2.49 -19.70 6.35
C TRP A 146 -2.84 -19.05 7.68
N ARG A 147 -2.12 -17.98 7.98
CA ARG A 147 -2.35 -17.14 9.16
C ARG A 147 -1.96 -15.69 8.91
N VAL A 148 -2.60 -14.79 9.63
CA VAL A 148 -2.27 -13.36 9.70
C VAL A 148 -1.84 -13.07 11.14
N LEU A 149 -0.69 -12.45 11.29
CA LEU A 149 -0.06 -12.16 12.57
C LEU A 149 0.12 -10.65 12.75
N ILE A 150 0.06 -10.20 13.99
CA ILE A 150 0.48 -8.86 14.39
C ILE A 150 1.73 -9.00 15.25
N VAL A 151 2.79 -8.28 14.87
CA VAL A 151 4.03 -8.18 15.63
C VAL A 151 4.12 -6.82 16.30
N ASP A 152 4.47 -6.81 17.59
CA ASP A 152 4.91 -5.61 18.30
C ASP A 152 6.36 -5.33 17.92
N VAL A 153 6.63 -4.21 17.25
CA VAL A 153 7.97 -3.94 16.74
C VAL A 153 8.93 -3.43 17.82
N ILE A 154 8.42 -3.07 19.00
CA ILE A 154 9.21 -2.61 20.14
C ILE A 154 9.76 -3.78 20.93
N THR A 155 8.94 -4.81 21.18
CA THR A 155 9.39 -6.03 21.89
C THR A 155 9.86 -7.14 20.93
N GLY A 156 9.45 -7.02 19.66
CA GLY A 156 9.64 -8.02 18.62
C GLY A 156 8.68 -9.19 18.71
N ASP A 157 7.72 -9.24 19.65
CA ASP A 157 6.88 -10.43 19.87
C ASP A 157 5.61 -10.40 19.00
N ALA A 158 5.12 -11.58 18.59
CA ALA A 158 3.79 -11.69 18.02
C ALA A 158 2.74 -11.51 19.13
N VAL A 159 1.75 -10.65 18.90
CA VAL A 159 0.75 -10.25 19.92
C VAL A 159 -0.68 -10.70 19.59
N ALA A 160 -0.97 -10.98 18.33
CA ALA A 160 -2.26 -11.51 17.91
C ALA A 160 -2.13 -12.36 16.64
N GLU A 161 -3.01 -13.34 16.49
CA GLU A 161 -3.02 -14.28 15.36
C GLU A 161 -4.44 -14.63 14.92
N LEU A 162 -4.67 -14.60 13.61
CA LEU A 162 -5.85 -15.18 12.95
C LEU A 162 -5.37 -16.32 12.06
N THR A 163 -5.94 -17.52 12.24
CA THR A 163 -5.58 -18.70 11.44
C THR A 163 -6.73 -19.16 10.56
N ASN A 164 -6.42 -19.92 9.51
CA ASN A 164 -7.43 -20.58 8.67
C ASN A 164 -8.33 -21.58 9.41
N SER A 165 -7.93 -22.00 10.62
CA SER A 165 -8.73 -22.89 11.47
C SER A 165 -9.83 -22.16 12.26
N ALA A 166 -9.78 -20.83 12.31
CA ALA A 166 -10.80 -20.01 12.95
C ALA A 166 -12.18 -20.31 12.34
N LEU A 167 -13.21 -20.45 13.18
CA LEU A 167 -14.52 -20.94 12.74
C LEU A 167 -15.15 -20.04 11.65
N ASN A 168 -15.00 -18.73 11.78
CA ASN A 168 -15.45 -17.75 10.80
C ASN A 168 -14.67 -17.80 9.46
N MET A 169 -13.56 -18.54 9.44
CA MET A 169 -12.74 -18.76 8.24
C MET A 169 -12.88 -20.20 7.70
N GLN A 170 -13.68 -21.06 8.36
CA GLN A 170 -13.93 -22.42 7.89
C GLN A 170 -14.68 -22.41 6.56
N GLY A 171 -14.11 -23.09 5.56
CA GLY A 171 -14.64 -23.13 4.19
C GLY A 171 -13.86 -22.25 3.21
N LEU A 172 -13.00 -21.35 3.70
CA LEU A 172 -12.01 -20.69 2.85
C LEU A 172 -10.93 -21.69 2.44
N ASN A 173 -10.50 -21.58 1.19
CA ASN A 173 -9.45 -22.44 0.66
C ASN A 173 -8.15 -22.19 1.45
N ALA A 174 -7.61 -23.24 2.08
CA ALA A 174 -6.39 -23.16 2.86
C ALA A 174 -5.13 -22.97 1.99
N TYR A 175 -5.22 -23.27 0.70
CA TYR A 175 -4.15 -23.05 -0.28
C TYR A 175 -4.24 -21.63 -0.86
N ARG A 176 -3.92 -20.65 -0.01
CA ARG A 176 -3.95 -19.20 -0.28
C ARG A 176 -2.84 -18.50 0.49
N MET A 177 -2.37 -17.37 -0.04
CA MET A 177 -1.39 -16.50 0.60
C MET A 177 -2.08 -15.22 1.08
N PRO A 178 -2.15 -14.95 2.39
CA PRO A 178 -2.66 -13.67 2.88
C PRO A 178 -1.66 -12.56 2.58
N LEU A 179 -2.13 -11.50 1.92
CA LEU A 179 -1.43 -10.23 1.71
C LEU A 179 -2.14 -9.17 2.54
N VAL A 180 -1.50 -8.67 3.60
CA VAL A 180 -2.03 -7.52 4.35
C VAL A 180 -1.94 -6.28 3.47
N VAL A 181 -3.06 -5.60 3.23
CA VAL A 181 -3.11 -4.42 2.35
C VAL A 181 -3.32 -3.12 3.11
N TYR A 182 -3.96 -3.17 4.28
CA TYR A 182 -4.23 -1.98 5.09
C TYR A 182 -4.40 -2.36 6.57
N TYR A 183 -3.63 -1.70 7.44
CA TYR A 183 -3.82 -1.74 8.89
C TYR A 183 -4.58 -0.48 9.31
N ASP A 184 -5.89 -0.63 9.46
CA ASP A 184 -6.80 0.42 9.86
C ASP A 184 -6.92 0.50 11.39
N ILE A 185 -7.22 1.70 11.88
CA ILE A 185 -7.71 1.91 13.24
C ILE A 185 -8.99 2.70 13.09
N ASP A 186 -10.12 2.10 13.42
CA ASP A 186 -11.37 2.85 13.57
C ASP A 186 -11.17 3.79 14.76
N GLU A 187 -10.74 5.03 14.49
CA GLU A 187 -10.42 6.04 15.50
C GLU A 187 -11.61 6.35 16.41
N ALA A 188 -12.85 6.12 15.95
CA ALA A 188 -14.05 6.33 16.75
C ALA A 188 -14.20 5.27 17.87
N LEU A 189 -13.60 4.08 17.70
CA LEU A 189 -13.75 2.94 18.61
C LEU A 189 -12.40 2.44 19.18
N GLY A 190 -11.26 2.89 18.66
CA GLY A 190 -9.94 2.41 19.03
C GLY A 190 -9.71 0.93 18.69
N HIS A 191 -10.39 0.44 17.64
CA HIS A 191 -10.30 -0.94 17.21
C HIS A 191 -9.23 -1.10 16.12
N GLU A 192 -8.31 -2.04 16.31
CA GLU A 192 -7.33 -2.44 15.31
C GLU A 192 -8.00 -3.36 14.28
N VAL A 193 -7.97 -2.97 13.01
CA VAL A 193 -8.58 -3.73 11.91
C VAL A 193 -7.56 -4.01 10.83
N ILE A 194 -7.31 -5.29 10.56
CA ILE A 194 -6.37 -5.74 9.53
C ILE A 194 -7.15 -6.15 8.29
N HIS A 195 -6.95 -5.42 7.19
CA HIS A 195 -7.48 -5.79 5.88
C HIS A 195 -6.45 -6.58 5.10
N PHE A 196 -6.86 -7.74 4.58
CA PHE A 196 -5.97 -8.62 3.83
C PHE A 196 -6.68 -9.27 2.64
N GLN A 197 -5.90 -9.50 1.58
CA GLN A 197 -6.30 -10.20 0.38
C GLN A 197 -5.82 -11.65 0.43
N MET A 198 -6.62 -12.57 -0.12
CA MET A 198 -6.30 -14.00 -0.19
C MET A 198 -5.81 -14.34 -1.59
N LEU A 199 -4.51 -14.16 -1.81
CA LEU A 199 -3.91 -14.41 -3.12
C LEU A 199 -3.85 -15.92 -3.42
N PRO A 200 -4.19 -16.35 -4.65
CA PRO A 200 -4.02 -17.73 -5.03
C PRO A 200 -2.54 -18.09 -5.16
N ILE A 201 -2.14 -19.21 -4.57
CA ILE A 201 -0.76 -19.72 -4.70
C ILE A 201 -0.59 -20.33 -6.09
N ASN A 202 0.47 -19.95 -6.80
CA ASN A 202 0.79 -20.38 -8.18
C ASN A 202 -0.24 -20.01 -9.26
N ALA A 203 -1.08 -18.99 -9.02
CA ALA A 203 -1.92 -18.41 -10.05
C ALA A 203 -1.66 -16.89 -10.15
N GLY A 204 -1.45 -16.40 -11.37
CA GLY A 204 -1.30 -14.97 -11.66
C GLY A 204 -2.49 -14.44 -12.45
N GLY A 205 -2.62 -13.11 -12.52
CA GLY A 205 -3.57 -12.44 -13.41
C GLY A 205 -5.02 -12.44 -12.95
N VAL A 206 -5.29 -12.62 -11.65
CA VAL A 206 -6.65 -12.45 -11.11
C VAL A 206 -6.81 -10.99 -10.66
N PRO A 207 -7.67 -10.17 -11.31
CA PRO A 207 -7.81 -8.76 -10.96
C PRO A 207 -8.56 -8.55 -9.63
N VAL A 208 -9.44 -9.49 -9.27
CA VAL A 208 -10.26 -9.45 -8.05
C VAL A 208 -10.02 -10.68 -7.20
N VAL A 209 -9.73 -10.48 -5.92
CA VAL A 209 -9.40 -11.55 -4.98
C VAL A 209 -10.31 -11.52 -3.75
N ASP A 210 -10.49 -12.67 -3.11
CA ASP A 210 -11.21 -12.73 -1.84
C ASP A 210 -10.48 -11.88 -0.80
N THR A 211 -11.21 -11.08 -0.02
CA THR A 211 -10.62 -10.16 0.96
C THR A 211 -11.44 -10.09 2.23
N TRP A 212 -10.75 -9.86 3.34
CA TRP A 212 -11.30 -9.90 4.68
C TRP A 212 -10.73 -8.77 5.52
N ALA A 213 -11.52 -8.29 6.47
CA ALA A 213 -11.15 -7.33 7.49
C ALA A 213 -11.30 -8.02 8.85
N TRP A 214 -10.19 -8.15 9.57
CA TRP A 214 -10.15 -8.75 10.89
C TRP A 214 -10.06 -7.66 11.95
N ASN A 215 -11.12 -7.49 12.74
CA ASN A 215 -11.08 -6.67 13.94
C ASN A 215 -10.43 -7.49 15.06
N VAL A 216 -9.25 -7.04 15.49
CA VAL A 216 -8.40 -7.75 16.44
C VAL A 216 -9.04 -7.76 17.82
N ASN A 217 -9.65 -6.64 18.23
CA ASN A 217 -10.25 -6.45 19.54
C ASN A 217 -11.50 -7.31 19.76
N THR A 218 -12.33 -7.43 18.73
CA THR A 218 -13.59 -8.21 18.81
C THR A 218 -13.43 -9.64 18.30
N GLY A 219 -12.33 -9.93 17.58
CA GLY A 219 -12.13 -11.18 16.85
C GLY A 219 -13.03 -11.36 15.63
N THR A 220 -13.86 -10.37 15.28
CA THR A 220 -14.78 -10.49 14.14
C THR A 220 -14.02 -10.38 12.83
N VAL A 221 -14.40 -11.20 11.86
CA VAL A 221 -13.88 -11.13 10.49
C VAL A 221 -15.05 -10.94 9.55
N VAL A 222 -14.96 -9.91 8.72
CA VAL A 222 -16.00 -9.52 7.75
C VAL A 222 -15.37 -9.33 6.37
N PRO A 223 -16.15 -9.40 5.27
CA PRO A 223 -15.61 -9.04 3.96
C PRO A 223 -15.06 -7.62 3.94
N SER A 224 -13.93 -7.44 3.28
CA SER A 224 -13.27 -6.15 3.12
C SER A 224 -13.62 -5.51 1.77
N ALA A 225 -13.57 -4.18 1.68
CA ALA A 225 -13.75 -3.44 0.44
C ALA A 225 -12.44 -3.21 -0.32
N TYR A 226 -11.40 -4.02 -0.08
CA TYR A 226 -10.08 -3.89 -0.71
C TYR A 226 -9.75 -5.12 -1.55
N ASN A 227 -10.59 -5.41 -2.55
CA ASN A 227 -10.59 -6.68 -3.30
C ASN A 227 -9.86 -6.62 -4.65
N GLN A 228 -9.38 -5.45 -5.08
CA GLN A 228 -8.66 -5.31 -6.35
C GLN A 228 -7.15 -5.45 -6.12
N VAL A 229 -6.46 -6.19 -6.98
CA VAL A 229 -5.00 -6.37 -6.86
C VAL A 229 -4.23 -5.11 -7.28
N ASP A 230 -4.77 -4.35 -8.24
CA ASP A 230 -4.13 -3.15 -8.81
C ASP A 230 -4.71 -1.84 -8.24
N GLN A 231 -4.98 -1.82 -6.93
CA GLN A 231 -5.47 -0.63 -6.23
C GLN A 231 -4.37 0.06 -5.44
N ASP A 232 -4.59 1.32 -5.12
CA ASP A 232 -3.82 2.02 -4.09
C ASP A 232 -4.75 2.61 -3.02
N ILE A 233 -4.31 2.59 -1.77
CA ILE A 233 -5.12 3.00 -0.62
C ILE A 233 -4.47 4.23 -0.02
N ARG A 234 -5.21 5.32 0.07
CA ARG A 234 -4.77 6.54 0.72
C ARG A 234 -4.78 6.36 2.22
N TYR A 235 -3.58 6.36 2.80
CA TYR A 235 -3.38 6.16 4.23
C TYR A 235 -4.19 7.14 5.10
N LEU A 236 -4.62 6.69 6.28
CA LEU A 236 -5.58 7.32 7.23
C LEU A 236 -7.03 7.44 6.75
N SER A 237 -7.24 7.81 5.49
CA SER A 237 -8.61 7.97 4.96
C SER A 237 -9.26 6.64 4.55
N GLY A 238 -8.45 5.63 4.24
CA GLY A 238 -8.91 4.37 3.66
C GLY A 238 -9.48 4.50 2.24
N GLU A 239 -9.41 5.69 1.63
CA GLU A 239 -9.91 5.96 0.28
C GLU A 239 -9.09 5.17 -0.75
N VAL A 240 -9.77 4.39 -1.59
CA VAL A 240 -9.15 3.59 -2.64
C VAL A 240 -9.11 4.35 -3.96
N ALA A 241 -8.03 4.19 -4.71
CA ALA A 241 -7.93 4.52 -6.13
C ALA A 241 -7.74 3.23 -6.94
N LEU A 242 -8.45 3.09 -8.05
CA LEU A 242 -8.40 1.91 -8.90
C LEU A 242 -8.66 2.22 -10.37
N ALA A 243 -8.16 1.35 -11.24
CA ALA A 243 -8.52 1.29 -12.64
C ALA A 243 -9.86 0.56 -12.81
N VAL A 244 -10.78 1.12 -13.59
CA VAL A 244 -12.13 0.57 -13.81
C VAL A 244 -12.52 0.58 -15.28
N ASN A 245 -13.47 -0.28 -15.62
CA ASN A 245 -14.23 -0.17 -16.86
C ASN A 245 -15.52 0.61 -16.55
N ASP A 246 -15.57 1.89 -16.92
CA ASP A 246 -16.74 2.73 -16.77
C ASP A 246 -17.59 2.67 -18.05
N PRO A 247 -18.82 2.13 -17.98
CA PRO A 247 -19.69 1.95 -19.15
C PRO A 247 -20.25 3.25 -19.72
N ASN A 248 -20.06 4.39 -19.04
CA ASN A 248 -20.49 5.70 -19.54
C ASN A 248 -19.51 6.28 -20.58
N TYR A 249 -18.32 5.69 -20.72
CA TYR A 249 -17.28 6.10 -21.66
C TYR A 249 -17.06 5.03 -22.71
N GLU A 250 -16.37 5.40 -23.80
CA GLU A 250 -16.12 4.48 -24.91
C GLU A 250 -15.37 3.22 -24.43
N SER A 251 -15.86 2.07 -24.87
CA SER A 251 -15.30 0.78 -24.48
C SER A 251 -14.05 0.49 -25.28
N LEU A 252 -13.02 0.02 -24.59
CA LEU A 252 -11.82 -0.51 -25.23
C LEU A 252 -11.99 -1.99 -25.54
N GLU A 253 -11.32 -2.45 -26.59
CA GLU A 253 -11.12 -3.88 -26.83
C GLU A 253 -10.32 -4.48 -25.66
N PRO A 254 -10.74 -5.62 -25.08
CA PRO A 254 -10.02 -6.23 -23.96
C PRO A 254 -8.57 -6.59 -24.32
N LEU A 255 -7.63 -6.34 -23.41
CA LEU A 255 -6.26 -6.78 -23.63
C LEU A 255 -6.16 -8.31 -23.67
N PRO A 256 -5.43 -8.92 -24.63
CA PRO A 256 -5.45 -10.38 -24.86
C PRO A 256 -5.09 -11.24 -23.65
N MET A 257 -4.27 -10.73 -22.72
CA MET A 257 -3.80 -11.47 -21.54
C MET A 257 -4.62 -11.21 -20.28
N LEU A 258 -5.23 -10.04 -20.15
CA LEU A 258 -5.99 -9.67 -18.95
C LEU A 258 -7.49 -9.88 -19.12
N ASN A 259 -7.98 -9.94 -20.37
CA ASN A 259 -9.42 -9.97 -20.68
C ASN A 259 -10.20 -8.86 -19.96
N THR A 260 -9.54 -7.72 -19.72
CA THR A 260 -10.10 -6.52 -19.11
C THR A 260 -9.82 -5.31 -20.00
N SER A 261 -10.67 -4.31 -19.87
CA SER A 261 -10.60 -3.04 -20.58
C SER A 261 -10.83 -1.90 -19.59
N TYR A 262 -9.76 -1.46 -18.92
CA TYR A 262 -9.84 -0.33 -17.99
C TYR A 262 -9.72 0.99 -18.73
N ASN A 263 -10.86 1.58 -19.09
CA ASN A 263 -10.93 2.87 -19.78
C ASN A 263 -10.92 4.07 -18.82
N ALA A 264 -10.86 3.85 -17.50
CA ALA A 264 -11.01 4.91 -16.51
C ALA A 264 -10.20 4.69 -15.23
N ILE A 265 -9.92 5.79 -14.53
CA ILE A 265 -9.41 5.84 -13.16
C ILE A 265 -10.52 6.39 -12.26
N ALA A 266 -10.80 5.68 -11.18
CA ALA A 266 -11.81 6.05 -10.21
C ALA A 266 -11.26 6.01 -8.78
N ARG A 267 -11.94 6.72 -7.88
CA ARG A 267 -11.66 6.69 -6.44
C ARG A 267 -12.93 6.58 -5.60
N GLY A 268 -12.81 6.12 -4.37
CA GLY A 268 -13.95 6.08 -3.44
C GLY A 268 -13.59 5.43 -2.11
N ILE A 269 -14.56 5.35 -1.21
CA ILE A 269 -14.38 4.69 0.10
C ILE A 269 -14.78 3.22 0.02
N ASP A 270 -15.61 2.85 -0.96
CA ASP A 270 -15.95 1.47 -1.29
C ASP A 270 -16.20 1.31 -2.80
N PHE A 271 -16.26 0.06 -3.28
CA PHE A 271 -16.50 -0.24 -4.71
C PHE A 271 -17.92 0.07 -5.20
N ASN A 272 -18.87 0.30 -4.29
CA ASN A 272 -20.24 0.63 -4.68
C ASN A 272 -20.43 2.13 -4.94
N ASN A 273 -19.51 2.95 -4.43
CA ASN A 273 -19.54 4.41 -4.49
C ASN A 273 -18.25 4.98 -5.08
N LEU A 274 -17.87 4.48 -6.26
CA LEU A 274 -16.73 4.99 -7.00
C LEU A 274 -17.10 6.23 -7.79
N LEU A 275 -16.24 7.24 -7.72
CA LEU A 275 -16.27 8.43 -8.56
C LEU A 275 -15.19 8.28 -9.63
N THR A 276 -15.61 8.24 -10.89
CA THR A 276 -14.69 8.30 -12.03
C THR A 276 -14.06 9.69 -12.10
N ILE A 277 -12.73 9.75 -12.04
CA ILE A 277 -11.93 11.00 -12.00
C ILE A 277 -11.32 11.28 -13.36
N TRP A 278 -10.98 10.23 -14.09
CA TRP A 278 -10.45 10.29 -15.44
C TRP A 278 -11.03 9.14 -16.27
N ALA A 279 -11.32 9.42 -17.54
CA ALA A 279 -11.72 8.39 -18.49
C ALA A 279 -11.14 8.71 -19.87
N ASP A 280 -10.57 7.70 -20.51
CA ASP A 280 -10.03 7.78 -21.86
C ASP A 280 -10.48 6.54 -22.66
N GLY A 281 -11.33 6.78 -23.65
CA GLY A 281 -11.85 5.76 -24.55
C GLY A 281 -10.83 5.23 -25.56
N THR A 282 -9.60 5.77 -25.56
CA THR A 282 -8.55 5.41 -26.51
C THR A 282 -7.40 4.62 -25.90
N ARG A 283 -7.32 4.53 -24.56
CA ARG A 283 -6.18 3.93 -23.85
C ARG A 283 -6.58 3.20 -22.59
N HIS A 284 -5.91 2.08 -22.35
CA HIS A 284 -6.04 1.34 -21.11
C HIS A 284 -5.27 2.05 -19.99
N ASN A 285 -5.85 2.07 -18.79
CA ASN A 285 -5.28 2.73 -17.61
C ASN A 285 -5.10 1.73 -16.47
N PHE A 286 -3.99 1.82 -15.73
CA PHE A 286 -3.57 0.85 -14.72
C PHE A 286 -2.85 1.52 -13.55
N SER A 287 -2.68 0.75 -12.48
CA SER A 287 -1.77 1.02 -11.36
C SER A 287 -1.84 2.44 -10.82
N PRO A 288 -3.04 2.92 -10.42
CA PRO A 288 -3.14 4.22 -9.81
C PRO A 288 -2.28 4.32 -8.56
N LYS A 289 -1.72 5.50 -8.31
CA LYS A 289 -0.93 5.84 -7.12
C LYS A 289 -1.34 7.18 -6.57
N TRP A 290 -1.64 7.23 -5.27
CA TRP A 290 -1.87 8.46 -4.56
C TRP A 290 -0.57 9.25 -4.42
N ALA A 291 -0.65 10.57 -4.57
CA ALA A 291 0.47 11.49 -4.44
C ALA A 291 0.03 12.85 -3.90
N ALA A 292 1.01 13.67 -3.50
CA ALA A 292 0.79 14.99 -2.90
C ALA A 292 -0.29 14.95 -1.80
N ASN A 293 -0.15 14.00 -0.87
CA ASN A 293 -1.08 13.77 0.23
C ASN A 293 -2.55 13.61 -0.24
N GLY A 294 -2.76 12.94 -1.38
CA GLY A 294 -4.06 12.65 -1.97
C GLY A 294 -4.67 13.79 -2.79
N GLN A 295 -3.89 14.80 -3.15
CA GLN A 295 -4.32 15.81 -4.11
C GLN A 295 -4.19 15.32 -5.55
N TRP A 296 -3.26 14.41 -5.82
CA TRP A 296 -2.98 13.90 -7.16
C TRP A 296 -3.14 12.38 -7.22
N LEU A 297 -3.44 11.90 -8.43
CA LEU A 297 -3.34 10.50 -8.79
C LEU A 297 -2.39 10.35 -9.97
N LEU A 298 -1.39 9.48 -9.82
CA LEU A 298 -0.64 8.96 -10.96
C LEU A 298 -1.27 7.68 -11.45
N TYR A 299 -1.12 7.36 -12.72
CA TYR A 299 -1.54 6.08 -13.29
C TYR A 299 -0.74 5.78 -14.56
N TYR A 300 -0.68 4.51 -14.92
CA TYR A 300 0.00 4.05 -16.12
C TYR A 300 -1.01 3.91 -17.26
N SER A 301 -0.66 4.43 -18.45
CA SER A 301 -1.50 4.38 -19.65
C SER A 301 -0.84 3.57 -20.76
N GLU A 302 -1.63 2.77 -21.48
CA GLU A 302 -1.21 1.98 -22.63
C GLU A 302 -2.21 2.13 -23.79
N GLY A 303 -1.72 2.47 -24.99
CA GLY A 303 -2.54 2.53 -26.22
C GLY A 303 -1.91 3.40 -27.33
N GLU A 304 -2.03 2.94 -28.57
CA GLU A 304 -1.56 3.65 -29.77
C GLU A 304 -2.29 4.99 -29.97
N PRO A 305 -1.65 6.01 -30.58
CA PRO A 305 -0.32 6.00 -31.20
C PRO A 305 0.83 6.30 -30.22
N MET A 306 0.57 6.34 -28.91
CA MET A 306 1.58 6.68 -27.91
C MET A 306 2.22 5.42 -27.30
N ALA A 307 3.51 5.49 -27.02
CA ALA A 307 4.15 4.46 -26.20
C ALA A 307 3.55 4.49 -24.78
N PRO A 308 3.53 3.37 -24.06
CA PRO A 308 3.07 3.32 -22.68
C PRO A 308 3.83 4.33 -21.79
N HIS A 309 3.13 4.96 -20.86
CA HIS A 309 3.69 6.01 -20.01
C HIS A 309 2.85 6.25 -18.75
N TRP A 310 3.48 6.81 -17.73
CA TRP A 310 2.78 7.35 -16.56
C TRP A 310 2.13 8.69 -16.88
N SER A 311 1.03 9.00 -16.20
CA SER A 311 0.37 10.31 -16.23
C SER A 311 0.00 10.72 -14.81
N VAL A 312 -0.10 12.02 -14.55
CA VAL A 312 -0.64 12.58 -13.31
C VAL A 312 -1.90 13.38 -13.59
N ILE A 313 -2.89 13.29 -12.71
CA ILE A 313 -4.18 13.98 -12.77
C ILE A 313 -4.54 14.54 -11.39
N MET A 314 -5.43 15.53 -11.36
CA MET A 314 -6.00 16.03 -10.12
C MET A 314 -7.00 15.02 -9.56
N ALA A 315 -6.91 14.71 -8.27
CA ALA A 315 -7.78 13.72 -7.64
C ALA A 315 -9.20 14.27 -7.39
N ASP A 316 -9.36 15.58 -7.22
CA ASP A 316 -10.65 16.23 -6.95
C ASP A 316 -11.43 16.67 -8.19
N ALA A 317 -10.89 16.43 -9.38
CA ALA A 317 -11.52 16.79 -10.64
C ALA A 317 -12.51 15.71 -11.13
N THR A 318 -13.33 16.09 -12.12
CA THR A 318 -14.17 15.18 -12.91
C THR A 318 -13.55 14.91 -14.28
N PRO A 319 -13.96 13.87 -15.02
CA PRO A 319 -13.39 13.56 -16.34
C PRO A 319 -13.46 14.71 -17.35
N LEU A 320 -14.42 15.62 -17.22
CA LEU A 320 -14.58 16.78 -18.10
C LEU A 320 -13.70 17.99 -17.72
N SER A 321 -13.23 18.03 -16.48
CA SER A 321 -12.52 19.18 -15.90
C SER A 321 -11.08 18.84 -15.54
N ASN A 322 -10.68 17.59 -15.68
CA ASN A 322 -9.40 17.13 -15.21
C ASN A 322 -8.33 17.43 -16.27
N GLU A 323 -7.21 17.96 -15.79
CA GLU A 323 -6.04 18.17 -16.61
C GLU A 323 -5.14 16.95 -16.43
N ARG A 324 -4.89 16.23 -17.52
CA ARG A 324 -3.97 15.10 -17.51
C ARG A 324 -2.60 15.57 -17.92
N MET A 325 -1.59 15.31 -17.09
CA MET A 325 -0.22 15.59 -17.45
C MET A 325 0.57 14.30 -17.71
N PRO A 326 0.91 13.98 -18.96
CA PRO A 326 1.64 12.76 -19.26
C PRO A 326 3.15 12.93 -18.99
N LEU A 327 3.74 11.95 -18.30
CA LEU A 327 5.16 11.88 -18.02
C LEU A 327 5.93 11.21 -19.16
N GLY A 328 7.26 11.41 -19.20
CA GLY A 328 8.13 10.77 -20.19
C GLY A 328 7.98 9.23 -20.20
N PRO A 329 8.03 8.57 -21.37
CA PRO A 329 7.90 7.11 -21.48
C PRO A 329 9.08 6.33 -20.88
N ASN A 330 10.15 7.03 -20.49
CA ASN A 330 11.25 6.48 -19.71
C ASN A 330 10.95 6.34 -18.22
N VAL A 331 9.85 6.89 -17.74
CA VAL A 331 9.43 6.66 -16.36
C VAL A 331 8.91 5.24 -16.27
N ARG A 332 9.61 4.38 -15.53
CA ARG A 332 9.22 2.98 -15.35
C ARG A 332 8.33 2.75 -14.14
N ALA A 333 8.49 3.56 -13.08
CA ALA A 333 7.72 3.44 -11.85
C ALA A 333 7.62 4.77 -11.11
N VAL A 334 6.55 4.93 -10.32
CA VAL A 334 6.29 6.13 -9.53
C VAL A 334 5.82 5.79 -8.12
N TRP A 335 6.06 6.72 -7.19
CA TRP A 335 5.60 6.64 -5.81
C TRP A 335 5.18 8.02 -5.32
N GLY A 336 4.03 8.15 -4.66
CA GLY A 336 3.63 9.43 -4.08
C GLY A 336 4.49 9.83 -2.88
N THR A 337 4.79 11.11 -2.77
CA THR A 337 5.30 11.73 -1.54
C THR A 337 4.19 12.60 -0.92
N PRO A 338 4.32 13.02 0.35
CA PRO A 338 3.43 13.98 0.99
C PRO A 338 3.17 15.27 0.20
N ASP A 339 4.13 15.74 -0.57
CA ASP A 339 4.11 17.03 -1.28
C ASP A 339 4.29 16.89 -2.80
N GLY A 340 4.24 15.66 -3.32
CA GLY A 340 4.60 15.40 -4.70
C GLY A 340 4.65 13.92 -5.03
N TYR A 341 5.60 13.53 -5.88
CA TYR A 341 5.89 12.14 -6.22
C TYR A 341 7.36 11.95 -6.62
N LEU A 342 7.79 10.69 -6.56
CA LEU A 342 9.04 10.18 -7.10
C LEU A 342 8.76 9.47 -8.42
N ALA A 343 9.67 9.63 -9.38
CA ALA A 343 9.65 8.94 -10.66
C ALA A 343 11.01 8.29 -10.92
N LEU A 344 11.02 6.96 -11.07
CA LEU A 344 12.22 6.23 -11.44
C LEU A 344 12.26 6.05 -12.95
N THR A 345 13.38 6.46 -13.54
CA THR A 345 13.61 6.40 -14.98
C THR A 345 14.30 5.09 -15.39
N GLU A 346 14.19 4.72 -16.68
CA GLU A 346 14.90 3.59 -17.30
C GLU A 346 16.43 3.73 -17.23
N THR A 347 16.95 4.93 -17.02
CA THR A 347 18.39 5.18 -16.83
C THR A 347 18.87 4.90 -15.41
N GLY A 348 17.96 4.67 -14.46
CA GLY A 348 18.30 4.49 -13.04
C GLY A 348 18.28 5.78 -12.21
N THR A 349 17.85 6.91 -12.78
CA THR A 349 17.71 8.17 -12.03
C THR A 349 16.36 8.22 -11.34
N LEU A 350 16.38 8.48 -10.02
CA LEU A 350 15.19 8.79 -9.24
C LEU A 350 14.99 10.31 -9.20
N LEU A 351 13.88 10.75 -9.77
CA LEU A 351 13.49 12.16 -9.88
C LEU A 351 12.42 12.46 -8.82
N PHE A 352 12.47 13.66 -8.24
CA PHE A 352 11.44 14.20 -7.36
C PHE A 352 10.70 15.35 -8.04
N MET A 353 9.38 15.35 -7.87
CA MET A 353 8.43 16.30 -8.45
C MET A 353 7.45 16.78 -7.40
N ASN A 354 7.36 18.09 -7.19
CA ASN A 354 6.35 18.74 -6.35
C ASN A 354 5.53 19.79 -7.10
N GLU A 355 5.60 19.79 -8.43
CA GLU A 355 4.81 20.62 -9.32
C GLU A 355 3.91 19.73 -10.19
N PHE A 356 2.65 20.15 -10.35
CA PHE A 356 1.68 19.44 -11.18
C PHE A 356 1.91 19.70 -12.67
N GLU A 357 2.14 20.96 -13.03
CA GLU A 357 2.33 21.39 -14.41
C GLU A 357 3.76 21.12 -14.85
N VAL A 358 3.96 20.11 -15.70
CA VAL A 358 5.22 19.84 -16.39
C VAL A 358 5.04 19.94 -17.91
N GLU A 359 6.13 20.09 -18.66
CA GLU A 359 6.04 19.89 -20.11
C GLU A 359 5.78 18.40 -20.37
N GLY A 360 4.62 18.07 -20.95
CA GLY A 360 4.25 16.69 -21.22
C GLY A 360 5.33 15.94 -22.01
N PHE A 361 5.58 14.68 -21.65
CA PHE A 361 6.65 13.84 -22.19
C PHE A 361 8.08 14.36 -22.05
N ALA A 362 8.33 15.40 -21.25
CA ALA A 362 9.71 15.80 -20.96
C ALA A 362 10.51 14.60 -20.43
N ALA A 363 11.67 14.35 -21.04
CA ALA A 363 12.63 13.34 -20.57
C ALA A 363 13.36 13.79 -19.31
N ASP A 364 13.56 15.11 -19.21
CA ASP A 364 14.23 15.80 -18.11
C ASP A 364 13.17 16.65 -17.38
N PHE A 365 12.61 16.08 -16.31
CA PHE A 365 11.63 16.74 -15.46
C PHE A 365 12.00 16.54 -13.99
N GLY A 366 11.72 17.53 -13.15
CA GLY A 366 11.98 17.46 -11.72
C GLY A 366 13.44 17.58 -11.32
N VAL A 367 13.70 17.23 -10.07
CA VAL A 367 15.02 17.30 -9.44
C VAL A 367 15.54 15.88 -9.23
N PRO A 368 16.74 15.52 -9.75
CA PRO A 368 17.35 14.23 -9.44
C PRO A 368 17.73 14.17 -7.96
N VAL A 369 17.22 13.15 -7.25
CA VAL A 369 17.50 12.93 -5.83
C VAL A 369 18.39 11.71 -5.58
N LEU A 370 18.48 10.79 -6.54
CA LEU A 370 19.40 9.66 -6.51
C LEU A 370 19.75 9.21 -7.93
N GLU A 371 21.03 8.94 -8.17
CA GLU A 371 21.51 8.36 -9.43
C GLU A 371 22.01 6.93 -9.17
N LEU A 372 21.46 5.97 -9.91
CA LEU A 372 21.84 4.56 -9.87
C LEU A 372 22.33 4.13 -11.25
N GLU A 373 23.08 3.02 -11.31
CA GLU A 373 23.57 2.53 -12.60
C GLU A 373 22.41 1.96 -13.42
N GLN A 374 22.44 2.21 -14.73
CA GLN A 374 21.43 1.71 -15.65
C GLN A 374 21.34 0.18 -15.61
N GLY A 375 20.11 -0.33 -15.53
CA GLY A 375 19.83 -1.77 -15.50
C GLY A 375 19.89 -2.40 -14.11
N GLN A 376 20.21 -1.63 -13.06
CA GLN A 376 20.16 -2.15 -11.70
C GLN A 376 18.73 -2.47 -11.26
N SER A 377 18.59 -3.54 -10.46
CA SER A 377 17.34 -3.92 -9.80
C SER A 377 17.14 -3.04 -8.55
N VAL A 378 16.11 -2.19 -8.60
CA VAL A 378 15.89 -1.12 -7.64
C VAL A 378 14.42 -1.04 -7.28
N ASP A 379 14.13 -0.99 -5.99
CA ASP A 379 12.79 -0.75 -5.46
C ASP A 379 12.79 0.41 -4.46
N VAL A 380 11.78 1.28 -4.51
CA VAL A 380 11.49 2.17 -3.38
C VAL A 380 10.62 1.37 -2.40
N VAL A 381 11.21 1.01 -1.26
CA VAL A 381 10.60 0.11 -0.26
C VAL A 381 9.90 0.86 0.87
N TYR A 382 10.04 2.19 0.91
CA TYR A 382 9.37 3.06 1.86
C TYR A 382 9.27 4.48 1.31
N VAL A 383 8.13 5.12 1.52
CA VAL A 383 7.96 6.57 1.45
C VAL A 383 7.16 6.99 2.69
N SER A 384 7.62 8.00 3.40
CA SER A 384 6.96 8.46 4.62
C SER A 384 5.64 9.16 4.35
N ASP A 385 4.64 8.94 5.19
CA ASP A 385 3.45 9.80 5.21
C ASP A 385 3.79 11.20 5.74
N ALA A 386 2.92 12.17 5.43
CA ALA A 386 3.02 13.54 5.90
C ALA A 386 3.13 13.59 7.43
N GLY A 387 4.27 14.04 7.94
CA GLY A 387 4.52 14.19 9.39
C GLY A 387 4.63 12.89 10.17
N ALA A 388 4.68 11.72 9.52
CA ALA A 388 4.83 10.44 10.18
C ALA A 388 6.30 10.04 10.42
N PHE A 389 7.23 10.51 9.59
CA PHE A 389 8.64 10.14 9.68
C PHE A 389 9.24 10.54 11.03
N GLY A 390 9.67 9.54 11.81
CA GLY A 390 10.15 9.71 13.19
C GLY A 390 11.65 9.51 13.38
N LEU A 391 12.36 9.08 12.35
CA LEU A 391 13.76 8.71 12.43
C LEU A 391 14.69 9.93 12.36
N THR A 392 15.62 10.06 13.32
CA THR A 392 16.57 11.18 13.35
C THR A 392 17.97 10.80 12.85
N SER A 393 18.23 9.51 12.74
CA SER A 393 19.51 8.97 12.32
C SER A 393 19.39 7.49 11.99
N VAL A 394 20.34 7.01 11.20
CA VAL A 394 20.50 5.59 10.90
C VAL A 394 21.85 5.13 11.46
N ALA A 395 21.90 3.95 12.04
CA ALA A 395 23.15 3.37 12.55
C ALA A 395 23.58 2.18 11.69
N ASP A 396 24.90 2.04 11.52
CA ASP A 396 25.49 0.84 10.90
C ASP A 396 24.98 -0.43 11.61
N VAL A 397 24.76 -1.49 10.82
CA VAL A 397 24.27 -2.78 11.31
C VAL A 397 25.26 -3.35 12.34
N GLY A 398 24.93 -3.24 13.62
CA GLY A 398 25.67 -3.88 14.70
C GLY A 398 25.18 -5.31 14.87
N GLY A 399 26.14 -6.24 14.94
CA GLY A 399 25.89 -7.68 14.84
C GLY A 399 25.29 -8.35 16.08
N VAL A 400 24.51 -7.67 16.91
CA VAL A 400 23.82 -8.33 18.04
C VAL A 400 22.43 -8.75 17.58
N VAL A 401 22.28 -10.04 17.33
CA VAL A 401 20.99 -10.69 17.09
C VAL A 401 20.47 -11.22 18.42
N VAL A 402 19.28 -10.78 18.83
CA VAL A 402 18.56 -11.42 19.93
C VAL A 402 17.64 -12.49 19.33
N ASP A 403 18.05 -13.74 19.43
CA ASP A 403 17.23 -14.87 18.99
C ASP A 403 15.92 -14.92 19.80
N GLY A 404 14.79 -14.84 19.09
CA GLY A 404 13.46 -15.09 19.63
C GLY A 404 13.14 -16.58 19.77
N PRO A 405 11.92 -16.95 20.18
CA PRO A 405 11.49 -18.34 20.12
C PRO A 405 11.66 -18.91 18.70
N ASP A 406 11.98 -20.20 18.61
CA ASP A 406 12.24 -20.87 17.33
C ASP A 406 11.03 -20.75 16.35
N GLU A 407 9.81 -20.55 16.84
CA GLU A 407 8.60 -20.41 16.02
C GLU A 407 7.86 -19.08 16.28
N LEU A 408 7.59 -18.33 15.20
CA LEU A 408 6.79 -17.11 15.19
C LEU A 408 5.32 -17.46 15.43
N ALA A 409 4.82 -17.26 16.64
CA ALA A 409 3.42 -17.48 17.00
C ALA A 409 3.00 -16.51 18.11
N ALA A 410 1.74 -16.05 18.07
CA ALA A 410 1.22 -15.26 19.18
C ALA A 410 1.03 -16.17 20.41
N PRO A 411 1.38 -15.70 21.63
CA PRO A 411 1.12 -16.50 22.81
C PRO A 411 -0.39 -16.71 22.96
N PRO A 412 -0.84 -17.92 23.34
CA PRO A 412 -2.26 -18.12 23.64
C PRO A 412 -2.65 -17.17 24.77
N ILE A 413 -3.82 -16.55 24.66
CA ILE A 413 -4.37 -15.73 25.74
C ILE A 413 -4.62 -16.67 26.93
N THR A 414 -3.77 -16.53 27.97
CA THR A 414 -3.80 -17.39 29.17
C THR A 414 -4.50 -16.73 30.35
N ALA A 415 -4.69 -15.41 30.31
CA ALA A 415 -5.45 -14.65 31.29
C ALA A 415 -5.98 -13.35 30.67
N CYS A 416 -7.16 -12.92 31.13
CA CYS A 416 -7.67 -11.58 30.88
C CYS A 416 -7.67 -10.80 32.18
N GLU A 417 -7.10 -9.59 32.18
CA GLU A 417 -7.07 -8.73 33.37
C GLU A 417 -8.50 -8.43 33.86
N GLY A 418 -8.75 -8.63 35.16
CA GLY A 418 -10.08 -8.47 35.77
C GLY A 418 -11.04 -9.65 35.60
N ALA A 419 -10.73 -10.59 34.70
CA ALA A 419 -11.49 -11.81 34.51
C ALA A 419 -10.98 -12.93 35.43
N PRO A 420 -11.81 -13.93 35.77
CA PRO A 420 -11.35 -15.09 36.50
C PRO A 420 -10.43 -15.96 35.61
N PRO A 421 -9.62 -16.88 36.18
CA PRO A 421 -8.75 -17.75 35.39
C PRO A 421 -9.51 -18.49 34.28
N LEU A 422 -8.98 -18.50 33.07
CA LEU A 422 -9.64 -19.13 31.93
C LEU A 422 -9.77 -20.65 32.18
N ARG A 423 -10.99 -21.17 32.01
CA ARG A 423 -11.32 -22.60 32.12
C ARG A 423 -11.79 -23.17 30.78
N LEU A 424 -12.27 -22.32 29.90
CA LEU A 424 -12.68 -22.67 28.55
C LEU A 424 -11.52 -22.61 27.55
N THR A 425 -11.63 -23.36 26.46
CA THR A 425 -10.75 -23.27 25.29
C THR A 425 -11.59 -23.41 24.03
N VAL A 426 -11.11 -22.90 22.88
CA VAL A 426 -11.77 -23.15 21.59
C VAL A 426 -11.87 -24.65 21.32
N GLY A 427 -13.00 -25.08 20.76
CA GLY A 427 -13.33 -26.49 20.50
C GLY A 427 -13.87 -27.24 21.72
N MET A 428 -13.84 -26.63 22.91
CA MET A 428 -14.39 -27.24 24.12
C MET A 428 -15.93 -27.12 24.16
N SER A 429 -16.62 -28.18 24.61
CA SER A 429 -18.03 -28.07 25.00
C SER A 429 -18.15 -27.51 26.41
N GLY A 430 -19.11 -26.60 26.61
CA GLY A 430 -19.41 -25.97 27.89
C GLY A 430 -20.91 -25.97 28.18
N ARG A 431 -21.26 -25.44 29.35
CA ARG A 431 -22.64 -25.11 29.70
C ARG A 431 -22.71 -23.80 30.46
N VAL A 432 -23.87 -23.16 30.42
CA VAL A 432 -24.16 -22.00 31.27
C VAL A 432 -24.19 -22.47 32.73
N SER A 433 -23.41 -21.81 33.59
CA SER A 433 -23.30 -22.14 35.00
C SER A 433 -24.62 -21.93 35.74
N PHE A 434 -24.94 -22.82 36.69
CA PHE A 434 -26.06 -22.63 37.61
C PHE A 434 -25.61 -21.71 38.75
N THR A 435 -25.98 -20.43 38.69
CA THR A 435 -25.52 -19.43 39.65
C THR A 435 -26.67 -18.86 40.47
N ASN A 436 -27.59 -18.14 39.83
CA ASN A 436 -28.64 -17.36 40.50
C ASN A 436 -29.97 -17.34 39.72
N GLY A 437 -30.11 -18.17 38.69
CA GLY A 437 -31.29 -18.20 37.83
C GLY A 437 -31.32 -17.11 36.75
N VAL A 438 -30.25 -16.30 36.62
CA VAL A 438 -30.16 -15.25 35.59
C VAL A 438 -29.66 -15.87 34.28
N PRO A 439 -30.38 -15.69 33.15
CA PRO A 439 -29.91 -16.13 31.84
C PRO A 439 -28.56 -15.51 31.44
N LEU A 440 -27.72 -16.29 30.78
CA LEU A 440 -26.49 -15.79 30.18
C LEU A 440 -26.82 -14.93 28.97
N ARG A 441 -26.28 -13.72 28.94
CA ARG A 441 -26.42 -12.78 27.82
C ARG A 441 -25.44 -13.15 26.72
N VAL A 442 -25.97 -13.37 25.52
CA VAL A 442 -25.22 -13.57 24.28
C VAL A 442 -25.23 -12.24 23.53
N ARG A 443 -24.06 -11.78 23.11
CA ARG A 443 -23.84 -10.47 22.47
C ARG A 443 -23.37 -10.59 21.03
N SER A 444 -23.53 -9.53 20.24
CA SER A 444 -23.09 -9.47 18.84
C SER A 444 -21.57 -9.49 18.69
N ALA A 445 -20.85 -8.96 19.68
CA ALA A 445 -19.38 -8.91 19.78
C ALA A 445 -18.97 -8.96 21.27
N PRO A 446 -17.69 -9.16 21.60
CA PRO A 446 -17.17 -8.92 22.95
C PRO A 446 -17.62 -7.54 23.46
N GLY A 447 -18.30 -7.50 24.62
CA GLY A 447 -18.84 -6.25 25.18
C GLY A 447 -19.99 -5.56 24.41
N GLY A 448 -20.34 -6.02 23.20
CA GLY A 448 -21.33 -5.40 22.30
C GLY A 448 -22.78 -5.57 22.71
N ASP A 449 -23.73 -5.26 21.83
CA ASP A 449 -25.17 -5.33 22.16
C ASP A 449 -25.64 -6.77 22.47
N VAL A 450 -26.57 -6.90 23.41
CA VAL A 450 -27.19 -8.20 23.74
C VAL A 450 -28.12 -8.59 22.61
N VAL A 451 -27.77 -9.65 21.89
CA VAL A 451 -28.58 -10.18 20.77
C VAL A 451 -29.59 -11.20 21.25
N THR A 452 -29.26 -11.97 22.30
CA THR A 452 -30.19 -12.93 22.91
C THR A 452 -29.74 -13.34 24.31
N GLN A 453 -30.51 -14.21 24.95
CA GLN A 453 -30.20 -14.78 26.26
C GLN A 453 -30.44 -16.29 26.23
N ILE A 454 -29.57 -17.05 26.89
CA ILE A 454 -29.68 -18.51 27.02
C ILE A 454 -29.77 -18.89 28.50
N GLY A 455 -30.66 -19.80 28.83
CA GLY A 455 -30.94 -20.19 30.21
C GLY A 455 -29.78 -20.97 30.85
N GLU A 456 -29.76 -21.03 32.19
CA GLU A 456 -28.81 -21.85 32.93
C GLU A 456 -28.85 -23.32 32.49
N GLY A 457 -27.70 -23.99 32.54
CA GLY A 457 -27.56 -25.38 32.10
C GLY A 457 -27.59 -25.59 30.58
N THR A 458 -27.86 -24.55 29.77
CA THR A 458 -27.81 -24.66 28.31
C THR A 458 -26.40 -25.06 27.87
N ALA A 459 -26.30 -26.18 27.15
CA ALA A 459 -25.04 -26.63 26.57
C ALA A 459 -24.67 -25.81 25.33
N PHE A 460 -23.39 -25.56 25.16
CA PHE A 460 -22.82 -24.86 24.01
C PHE A 460 -21.45 -25.45 23.65
N ASN A 461 -20.98 -25.11 22.46
CA ASN A 461 -19.59 -25.31 22.06
C ASN A 461 -18.89 -23.95 21.98
N VAL A 462 -17.66 -23.89 22.47
CA VAL A 462 -16.79 -22.73 22.32
C VAL A 462 -16.19 -22.79 20.92
N ILE A 463 -16.45 -21.76 20.13
CA ILE A 463 -16.11 -21.73 18.70
C ILE A 463 -15.15 -20.57 18.35
N GLY A 464 -14.85 -19.69 19.31
CA GLY A 464 -13.88 -18.60 19.16
C GLY A 464 -13.58 -17.94 20.52
N GLY A 465 -12.52 -17.12 20.59
CA GLY A 465 -12.02 -16.52 21.83
C GLY A 465 -10.80 -17.27 22.43
N PRO A 466 -10.29 -16.86 23.61
CA PRO A 466 -10.81 -15.78 24.44
C PRO A 466 -10.47 -14.41 23.85
N GLN A 467 -11.34 -13.42 24.05
CA GLN A 467 -11.06 -12.00 23.78
C GLN A 467 -11.15 -11.23 25.09
N CYS A 468 -10.11 -10.49 25.44
CA CYS A 468 -10.07 -9.75 26.71
C CYS A 468 -10.65 -8.35 26.53
N GLN A 469 -11.83 -8.07 27.12
CA GLN A 469 -12.44 -6.75 27.02
C GLN A 469 -13.30 -6.42 28.24
N GLY A 470 -13.15 -5.20 28.76
CA GLY A 470 -14.00 -4.67 29.83
C GLY A 470 -13.88 -5.43 31.16
N GLY A 471 -12.75 -6.07 31.43
CA GLY A 471 -12.55 -6.89 32.62
C GLY A 471 -13.11 -8.32 32.51
N TYR A 472 -13.48 -8.77 31.32
CA TYR A 472 -14.04 -10.09 31.07
C TYR A 472 -13.25 -10.85 30.01
N ALA A 473 -13.25 -12.18 30.11
CA ALA A 473 -12.85 -13.07 29.03
C ALA A 473 -14.08 -13.44 28.21
N TRP A 474 -14.11 -13.00 26.95
CA TRP A 474 -15.22 -13.23 26.03
C TRP A 474 -14.97 -14.45 25.16
N TRP A 475 -15.96 -15.32 25.07
CA TRP A 475 -15.92 -16.49 24.20
C TRP A 475 -17.09 -16.45 23.23
N GLN A 476 -16.80 -16.77 21.97
CA GLN A 476 -17.84 -17.01 20.99
C GLN A 476 -18.36 -18.43 21.19
N ILE A 477 -19.67 -18.53 21.39
CA ILE A 477 -20.35 -19.80 21.68
C ILE A 477 -21.40 -20.10 20.64
N ARG A 478 -21.62 -21.39 20.38
CA ARG A 478 -22.73 -21.89 19.56
C ARG A 478 -23.49 -22.97 20.33
N THR A 479 -24.79 -22.78 20.49
CA THR A 479 -25.67 -23.76 21.14
C THR A 479 -26.22 -24.78 20.14
N GLY A 480 -26.79 -25.88 20.65
CA GLY A 480 -27.43 -26.91 19.80
C GLY A 480 -28.67 -26.42 19.03
N ASN A 481 -29.28 -25.31 19.42
CA ASN A 481 -30.39 -24.65 18.70
C ASN A 481 -29.91 -23.52 17.78
N ALA A 482 -28.65 -23.53 17.36
CA ALA A 482 -28.04 -22.59 16.43
C ALA A 482 -28.03 -21.12 16.90
N VAL A 483 -28.13 -20.85 18.20
CA VAL A 483 -27.83 -19.53 18.75
C VAL A 483 -26.32 -19.36 18.77
N GLU A 484 -25.84 -18.27 18.18
CA GLU A 484 -24.43 -17.91 18.11
C GLU A 484 -24.18 -16.48 18.56
N GLY A 485 -23.08 -16.26 19.27
CA GLY A 485 -22.60 -14.93 19.66
C GLY A 485 -21.60 -15.01 20.80
N TRP A 486 -21.31 -13.87 21.42
CA TRP A 486 -20.26 -13.72 22.43
C TRP A 486 -20.82 -13.65 23.85
N SER A 487 -20.20 -14.39 24.76
CA SER A 487 -20.56 -14.39 26.19
C SER A 487 -19.31 -14.29 27.06
N ALA A 488 -19.42 -13.59 28.18
CA ALA A 488 -18.34 -13.50 29.17
C ALA A 488 -18.24 -14.81 29.97
N GLU A 489 -17.03 -15.32 30.16
CA GLU A 489 -16.77 -16.54 30.94
C GLU A 489 -17.18 -16.39 32.41
N GLY A 490 -16.94 -15.20 32.96
CA GLY A 490 -17.21 -14.86 34.35
C GLY A 490 -16.66 -13.49 34.70
N ASP A 491 -16.96 -13.04 35.91
CA ASP A 491 -16.33 -11.90 36.56
C ASP A 491 -15.41 -12.35 37.69
N ALA A 492 -14.82 -11.39 38.40
CA ALA A 492 -13.94 -11.64 39.55
C ALA A 492 -14.59 -12.50 40.66
N ASN A 493 -15.92 -12.61 40.70
CA ASN A 493 -16.64 -13.29 41.78
C ASN A 493 -17.25 -14.64 41.35
N SER A 494 -17.52 -14.83 40.06
CA SER A 494 -18.31 -15.97 39.57
C SER A 494 -18.06 -16.30 38.11
N TYR A 495 -18.20 -17.58 37.77
CA TYR A 495 -18.22 -18.05 36.39
C TYR A 495 -19.67 -18.10 35.90
N PHE A 496 -19.93 -17.49 34.76
CA PHE A 496 -21.22 -17.57 34.07
C PHE A 496 -21.24 -18.78 33.12
N MET A 497 -20.08 -19.28 32.75
CA MET A 497 -19.88 -20.44 31.89
C MET A 497 -18.90 -21.42 32.53
N GLU A 498 -19.15 -22.71 32.35
CA GLU A 498 -18.29 -23.76 32.89
C GLU A 498 -18.06 -24.90 31.87
N PRO A 499 -16.89 -25.56 31.92
CA PRO A 499 -16.60 -26.72 31.07
C PRO A 499 -17.67 -27.83 31.21
N GLY A 500 -18.02 -28.43 30.07
CA GLY A 500 -18.95 -29.55 29.98
C GLY A 500 -18.25 -30.85 30.36
N SER A 501 -18.88 -31.65 31.21
CA SER A 501 -18.40 -33.00 31.54
C SER A 501 -18.72 -33.96 30.39
N GLY A 502 -17.91 -33.98 29.33
CA GLY A 502 -18.08 -34.93 28.23
C GLY A 502 -17.08 -34.74 27.10
N VAL A 503 -16.07 -35.61 27.05
CA VAL A 503 -15.22 -35.81 25.88
C VAL A 503 -15.97 -36.75 24.92
N VAL A 504 -16.39 -36.27 23.74
CA VAL A 504 -16.68 -37.16 22.60
C VAL A 504 -16.21 -36.52 21.30
N ALA A 505 -15.24 -37.19 20.68
CA ALA A 505 -14.81 -36.96 19.31
C ALA A 505 -15.86 -37.44 18.30
N GLY A 506 -16.08 -36.65 17.24
CA GLY A 506 -16.60 -37.10 15.94
C GLY A 506 -18.11 -37.35 15.82
N ASN A 507 -18.83 -36.47 15.11
CA ASN A 507 -19.25 -36.74 13.73
C ASN A 507 -20.13 -35.60 13.18
N LEU A 508 -19.81 -35.23 11.95
CA LEU A 508 -20.57 -34.36 11.05
C LEU A 508 -21.94 -34.98 10.77
N ALA A 509 -23.00 -34.18 10.86
CA ALA A 509 -24.29 -34.49 10.26
C ALA A 509 -24.88 -33.23 9.61
N VAL A 510 -25.18 -33.37 8.32
CA VAL A 510 -25.67 -32.37 7.37
C VAL A 510 -27.21 -32.26 7.43
N LEU A 511 -27.74 -31.15 6.88
CA LEU A 511 -29.06 -30.85 6.28
C LEU A 511 -30.05 -30.00 7.12
N PRO A 512 -30.99 -29.25 6.51
CA PRO A 512 -31.09 -28.74 5.12
C PRO A 512 -31.43 -27.23 5.00
N THR A 513 -31.22 -26.70 3.79
CA THR A 513 -31.69 -25.43 3.25
C THR A 513 -33.22 -25.35 3.21
N ASN A 514 -33.81 -24.21 3.61
CA ASN A 514 -34.99 -23.62 2.97
C ASN A 514 -35.21 -22.16 3.43
N THR A 515 -35.23 -21.27 2.44
CA THR A 515 -35.62 -19.85 2.45
C THR A 515 -37.08 -19.63 2.89
N PRO A 516 -37.49 -18.42 3.30
CA PRO A 516 -38.10 -17.53 2.31
C PRO A 516 -37.69 -16.05 2.41
N THR A 517 -37.62 -15.46 1.23
CA THR A 517 -37.47 -14.04 0.88
C THR A 517 -38.64 -13.19 1.39
N PRO A 518 -38.43 -11.99 1.96
CA PRO A 518 -39.45 -10.96 2.01
C PRO A 518 -39.27 -9.94 0.88
N GLU A 519 -40.27 -9.86 0.00
CA GLU A 519 -40.51 -8.74 -0.92
C GLU A 519 -40.81 -7.46 -0.13
N LEU A 520 -40.11 -6.36 -0.42
CA LEU A 520 -40.51 -5.02 0.00
C LEU A 520 -41.38 -4.38 -1.08
N GLN A 521 -42.66 -4.21 -0.76
CA GLN A 521 -43.65 -3.54 -1.60
C GLN A 521 -43.54 -2.02 -1.47
N ILE A 522 -43.51 -1.36 -2.63
CA ILE A 522 -43.51 0.08 -2.81
C ILE A 522 -44.90 0.64 -2.48
N ALA A 523 -44.97 1.63 -1.59
CA ALA A 523 -46.15 2.45 -1.37
C ALA A 523 -45.86 3.91 -1.78
N VAL A 524 -46.49 4.33 -2.87
CA VAL A 524 -46.51 5.71 -3.39
C VAL A 524 -47.63 6.49 -2.69
N LEU A 525 -47.39 7.75 -2.33
CA LEU A 525 -48.44 8.75 -2.15
C LEU A 525 -47.96 10.12 -2.68
N PRO A 526 -48.79 10.90 -3.41
CA PRO A 526 -48.36 12.12 -4.08
C PRO A 526 -48.63 13.37 -3.23
N THR A 527 -47.84 14.43 -3.43
CA THR A 527 -48.35 15.81 -3.32
C THR A 527 -47.41 16.81 -3.98
N SER A 528 -47.97 17.55 -4.93
CA SER A 528 -47.46 18.78 -5.57
C SER A 528 -47.45 19.94 -4.58
N THR A 529 -46.59 20.96 -4.69
CA THR A 529 -46.81 22.21 -5.47
C THR A 529 -45.55 23.13 -5.40
N PRO A 530 -45.43 24.18 -6.24
CA PRO A 530 -44.18 24.62 -6.86
C PRO A 530 -43.51 25.82 -6.17
N THR A 531 -42.23 26.05 -6.49
CA THR A 531 -41.49 27.27 -6.15
C THR A 531 -40.67 27.71 -7.38
N PRO A 532 -40.50 29.02 -7.61
CA PRO A 532 -40.48 29.60 -8.95
C PRO A 532 -39.12 29.52 -9.65
N GLN A 533 -39.15 29.26 -10.96
CA GLN A 533 -38.00 29.39 -11.86
C GLN A 533 -37.76 30.88 -12.16
N LEU A 534 -36.58 31.38 -11.75
CA LEU A 534 -36.01 32.60 -12.31
C LEU A 534 -35.39 32.26 -13.67
N GLN A 535 -36.16 32.49 -14.74
CA GLN A 535 -35.63 32.54 -16.10
C GLN A 535 -34.91 33.87 -16.30
N ILE A 536 -33.58 33.86 -16.25
CA ILE A 536 -32.77 34.94 -16.80
C ILE A 536 -32.65 34.67 -18.30
N ALA A 537 -33.37 35.46 -19.09
CA ALA A 537 -33.18 35.52 -20.53
C ALA A 537 -31.80 36.12 -20.82
N VAL A 538 -30.87 35.29 -21.30
CA VAL A 538 -29.62 35.79 -21.88
C VAL A 538 -29.97 36.42 -23.23
N ILE A 539 -29.91 37.75 -23.30
CA ILE A 539 -29.93 38.48 -24.57
C ILE A 539 -28.56 38.26 -25.22
N PRO A 540 -28.47 37.68 -26.43
CA PRO A 540 -27.20 37.60 -27.14
C PRO A 540 -26.79 39.01 -27.55
N THR A 541 -25.92 39.62 -26.74
CA THR A 541 -25.26 40.87 -27.10
C THR A 541 -23.99 40.48 -27.84
N ALA A 542 -24.13 40.26 -29.16
CA ALA A 542 -22.98 40.22 -30.06
C ALA A 542 -22.31 41.60 -30.05
N THR A 543 -21.37 41.78 -29.12
CA THR A 543 -20.41 42.88 -29.16
C THR A 543 -19.23 42.35 -29.96
N PRO A 544 -18.89 42.93 -31.13
CA PRO A 544 -17.68 42.53 -31.84
C PRO A 544 -16.50 42.76 -30.90
N GLN A 545 -15.83 41.68 -30.50
CA GLN A 545 -14.56 41.82 -29.80
C GLN A 545 -13.58 42.47 -30.76
N LEU A 546 -13.16 43.69 -30.42
CA LEU A 546 -11.97 44.27 -30.99
C LEU A 546 -10.84 43.31 -30.61
N GLN A 547 -10.33 42.58 -31.60
CA GLN A 547 -9.17 41.72 -31.47
C GLN A 547 -7.96 42.62 -31.22
N VAL A 548 -7.79 43.05 -29.98
CA VAL A 548 -6.49 43.54 -29.50
C VAL A 548 -5.64 42.28 -29.47
N ALA A 549 -4.68 42.19 -30.39
CA ALA A 549 -3.68 41.14 -30.38
C ALA A 549 -3.16 41.00 -28.94
N ALA A 550 -3.26 39.80 -28.38
CA ALA A 550 -2.53 39.48 -27.16
C ALA A 550 -1.08 39.92 -27.37
N PRO A 551 -0.43 40.56 -26.39
CA PRO A 551 1.00 40.84 -26.49
C PRO A 551 1.69 39.54 -26.87
N ALA A 552 2.54 39.57 -27.90
CA ALA A 552 3.27 38.39 -28.36
C ALA A 552 3.93 37.74 -27.13
N ASP A 553 3.54 36.50 -26.85
CA ASP A 553 4.10 35.72 -25.75
C ASP A 553 5.63 35.68 -25.94
N PRO A 554 6.43 36.25 -25.03
CA PRO A 554 7.87 36.20 -25.20
C PRO A 554 8.32 34.74 -25.03
N CYS A 555 9.10 34.22 -25.98
CA CYS A 555 9.79 32.91 -25.87
C CYS A 555 10.88 32.94 -24.77
N ASN A 556 10.52 33.28 -23.54
CA ASN A 556 11.44 33.50 -22.42
C ASN A 556 11.95 32.18 -21.82
N LEU A 557 11.21 31.07 -21.96
CA LEU A 557 11.62 29.74 -21.51
C LEU A 557 12.38 28.98 -22.61
N ALA A 558 12.34 29.46 -23.85
CA ALA A 558 13.02 28.83 -24.99
C ALA A 558 14.51 29.24 -25.08
N PRO A 559 15.37 28.38 -25.63
CA PRO A 559 16.74 28.75 -25.93
C PRO A 559 16.80 29.69 -27.16
N GLN A 560 17.99 30.22 -27.44
CA GLN A 560 18.21 30.96 -28.70
C GLN A 560 18.00 30.03 -29.89
N THR A 561 17.17 30.40 -30.86
CA THR A 561 16.87 29.46 -31.95
C THR A 561 18.10 29.12 -32.78
N ARG A 562 18.19 27.85 -33.19
CA ARG A 562 19.20 27.33 -34.11
C ARG A 562 18.58 26.85 -35.43
N LEU A 563 17.26 26.97 -35.56
CA LEU A 563 16.48 26.44 -36.67
C LEU A 563 15.95 27.54 -37.60
N GLN A 564 15.55 27.13 -38.80
CA GLN A 564 14.89 27.95 -39.81
C GLN A 564 13.80 27.13 -40.49
N ALA A 565 12.77 27.76 -41.04
CA ALA A 565 11.72 27.04 -41.76
C ALA A 565 12.30 26.25 -42.95
N GLY A 566 11.83 25.02 -43.16
CA GLY A 566 12.25 24.14 -44.26
C GLY A 566 13.54 23.35 -44.00
N VAL A 567 14.16 23.46 -42.82
CA VAL A 567 15.34 22.66 -42.47
C VAL A 567 14.94 21.34 -41.81
N GLN A 568 15.80 20.34 -41.98
CA GLN A 568 15.72 19.10 -41.22
C GLN A 568 16.37 19.28 -39.85
N ALA A 569 15.77 18.65 -38.85
CA ALA A 569 16.28 18.58 -37.50
C ALA A 569 16.13 17.16 -36.96
N ARG A 570 16.89 16.82 -35.93
CA ARG A 570 16.78 15.58 -35.17
C ARG A 570 16.28 15.89 -33.76
N THR A 571 15.31 15.10 -33.29
CA THR A 571 14.88 15.19 -31.89
C THR A 571 15.98 14.73 -30.95
N ASN A 572 16.13 15.42 -29.82
CA ASN A 572 17.19 15.24 -28.86
C ASN A 572 16.64 15.15 -27.43
N THR A 573 15.91 14.07 -27.18
CA THR A 573 15.40 13.66 -25.87
C THR A 573 16.04 12.33 -25.47
N PRO A 574 17.35 12.30 -25.12
CA PRO A 574 18.02 11.05 -24.81
C PRO A 574 17.26 10.37 -23.67
N ASN A 575 16.79 9.15 -23.93
CA ASN A 575 15.90 8.40 -23.02
C ASN A 575 14.48 8.97 -22.93
N GLY A 576 13.87 9.47 -24.00
CA GLY A 576 12.45 9.87 -23.97
C GLY A 576 11.87 10.17 -25.34
N THR A 577 10.69 10.77 -25.35
CA THR A 577 10.01 11.25 -26.56
C THR A 577 9.80 12.76 -26.44
N LEU A 578 9.63 13.43 -27.58
CA LEU A 578 9.25 14.84 -27.63
C LEU A 578 7.74 14.94 -27.83
N ALA A 579 7.08 15.76 -27.00
CA ALA A 579 5.66 16.04 -27.16
C ALA A 579 5.38 16.75 -28.50
N MET A 580 4.45 16.19 -29.28
CA MET A 580 3.92 16.82 -30.48
C MET A 580 2.42 17.07 -30.32
N ARG A 581 1.98 18.27 -30.71
CA ARG A 581 0.59 18.73 -30.65
C ARG A 581 0.01 18.96 -32.03
N THR A 582 -1.29 18.79 -32.20
CA THR A 582 -1.98 19.08 -33.47
C THR A 582 -2.09 20.59 -33.71
N SER A 583 -2.42 21.35 -32.67
CA SER A 583 -2.35 22.80 -32.59
C SER A 583 -1.39 23.19 -31.47
N PRO A 584 -0.66 24.30 -31.56
CA PRO A 584 0.33 24.63 -30.54
C PRO A 584 -0.32 25.09 -29.24
N THR A 585 -1.57 25.54 -29.29
CA THR A 585 -2.38 25.87 -28.11
C THR A 585 -3.00 24.64 -27.43
N ASP A 586 -2.82 23.43 -27.98
CA ASP A 586 -3.38 22.23 -27.36
C ASP A 586 -2.69 22.02 -26.02
N GLU A 587 -3.48 21.94 -24.95
CA GLU A 587 -2.97 21.68 -23.60
C GLU A 587 -2.26 20.31 -23.55
N LEU A 588 -2.82 19.33 -24.26
CA LEU A 588 -2.32 17.96 -24.29
C LEU A 588 -1.59 17.62 -25.60
N PRO A 589 -0.46 16.89 -25.52
CA PRO A 589 0.18 16.34 -26.71
C PRO A 589 -0.73 15.30 -27.39
N SER A 590 -0.77 15.33 -28.73
CA SER A 590 -1.48 14.36 -29.55
C SER A 590 -0.62 13.17 -29.94
N HIS A 591 0.72 13.35 -29.98
CA HIS A 591 1.68 12.31 -30.35
C HIS A 591 2.97 12.43 -29.53
N GLN A 592 3.73 11.35 -29.53
CA GLN A 592 5.09 11.26 -28.99
C GLN A 592 6.07 11.08 -30.16
N VAL A 593 7.11 11.90 -30.22
CA VAL A 593 8.15 11.79 -31.26
C VAL A 593 9.40 11.16 -30.64
N PRO A 594 9.82 9.95 -31.04
CA PRO A 594 10.99 9.28 -30.46
C PRO A 594 12.28 10.11 -30.53
N HIS A 595 13.22 9.86 -29.63
CA HIS A 595 14.59 10.38 -29.74
C HIS A 595 15.23 10.05 -31.11
N ASP A 596 16.08 10.95 -31.61
CA ASP A 596 16.78 10.84 -32.89
C ASP A 596 15.86 10.66 -34.11
N SER A 597 14.61 11.09 -33.99
CA SER A 597 13.68 11.15 -35.11
C SER A 597 14.04 12.31 -36.03
N LEU A 598 14.12 12.04 -37.33
CA LEU A 598 14.29 13.08 -38.34
C LEU A 598 12.96 13.80 -38.55
N VAL A 599 12.94 15.10 -38.26
CA VAL A 599 11.78 15.98 -38.47
C VAL A 599 12.09 17.04 -39.52
N THR A 600 11.09 17.47 -40.26
CA THR A 600 11.20 18.59 -41.21
C THR A 600 10.37 19.76 -40.71
N THR A 601 10.99 20.92 -40.50
CA THR A 601 10.26 22.15 -40.15
C THR A 601 9.46 22.66 -41.36
N LEU A 602 8.17 22.92 -41.19
CA LEU A 602 7.24 23.24 -42.28
C LEU A 602 6.99 24.74 -42.47
N GLY A 603 7.28 25.55 -41.45
CA GLY A 603 6.93 26.98 -41.42
C GLY A 603 7.66 27.73 -40.30
N GLU A 604 7.25 28.97 -40.06
CA GLU A 604 7.84 29.80 -39.02
C GLU A 604 7.47 29.30 -37.62
N SER A 605 8.42 29.42 -36.67
CA SER A 605 8.18 29.16 -35.27
C SER A 605 7.26 30.21 -34.65
N ARG A 606 6.54 29.85 -33.58
CA ARG A 606 5.84 30.80 -32.71
C ARG A 606 6.18 30.58 -31.25
N CYS A 607 5.83 31.53 -30.40
CA CYS A 607 5.97 31.39 -28.95
C CYS A 607 4.63 30.95 -28.35
N GLU A 608 4.66 29.99 -27.44
CA GLU A 608 3.50 29.47 -26.73
C GLU A 608 3.90 29.00 -25.33
N GLY A 609 3.26 29.53 -24.28
CA GLY A 609 3.58 29.21 -22.88
C GLY A 609 5.03 29.54 -22.52
N GLY A 610 5.62 30.56 -23.16
CA GLY A 610 7.04 30.90 -23.02
C GLY A 610 8.01 30.02 -23.82
N TYR A 611 7.56 28.94 -24.46
CA TYR A 611 8.37 28.05 -25.29
C TYR A 611 8.32 28.45 -26.77
N ARG A 612 9.38 28.13 -27.52
CA ARG A 612 9.40 28.29 -28.98
C ARG A 612 8.98 26.98 -29.61
N VAL A 613 7.87 26.99 -30.33
CA VAL A 613 7.31 25.79 -30.98
C VAL A 613 7.40 25.89 -32.51
N TRP A 614 7.74 24.78 -33.14
CA TRP A 614 7.93 24.65 -34.58
C TRP A 614 6.86 23.73 -35.19
N PRO A 615 6.25 24.10 -36.33
CA PRO A 615 5.45 23.17 -37.09
C PRO A 615 6.39 22.18 -37.80
N VAL A 616 6.18 20.89 -37.60
CA VAL A 616 7.03 19.83 -38.12
C VAL A 616 6.22 18.73 -38.80
N ALA A 617 6.87 18.03 -39.74
CA ALA A 617 6.46 16.72 -40.23
C ALA A 617 7.45 15.65 -39.76
N VAL A 618 6.93 14.50 -39.32
CA VAL A 618 7.71 13.34 -38.88
C VAL A 618 6.99 12.05 -39.26
N THR A 619 7.74 10.96 -39.46
CA THR A 619 7.17 9.64 -39.70
C THR A 619 7.05 8.87 -38.39
N LEU A 620 5.82 8.55 -37.97
CA LEU A 620 5.52 7.71 -36.81
C LEU A 620 4.75 6.48 -37.27
N ASN A 621 5.15 5.28 -36.84
CA ASN A 621 4.49 4.02 -37.19
C ASN A 621 4.24 3.81 -38.70
N GLY A 622 5.12 4.35 -39.55
CA GLY A 622 5.01 4.26 -41.02
C GLY A 622 4.12 5.31 -41.67
N GLU A 623 3.50 6.21 -40.90
CA GLU A 623 2.67 7.30 -41.40
C GLU A 623 3.35 8.66 -41.18
N ILE A 624 3.17 9.58 -42.14
CA ILE A 624 3.64 10.96 -41.98
C ILE A 624 2.58 11.71 -41.19
N VAL A 625 2.97 12.17 -40.01
CA VAL A 625 2.16 13.04 -39.15
C VAL A 625 2.74 14.45 -39.14
N THR A 626 1.87 15.44 -39.00
CA THR A 626 2.25 16.85 -38.89
C THR A 626 1.71 17.41 -37.59
N GLY A 627 2.50 18.26 -36.94
CA GLY A 627 2.13 18.87 -35.69
C GLY A 627 3.14 19.90 -35.25
N TRP A 628 3.13 20.24 -33.97
CA TRP A 628 3.97 21.26 -33.39
C TRP A 628 4.74 20.71 -32.21
N VAL A 629 6.04 20.99 -32.18
CA VAL A 629 6.97 20.52 -31.14
C VAL A 629 7.78 21.69 -30.58
N SER A 630 8.17 21.61 -29.31
CA SER A 630 9.05 22.60 -28.69
C SER A 630 10.48 22.48 -29.23
N GLU A 631 11.17 23.62 -29.44
CA GLU A 631 12.59 23.65 -29.82
C GLU A 631 13.49 23.25 -28.63
N GLY A 632 13.04 23.50 -27.39
CA GLY A 632 13.85 23.32 -26.20
C GLY A 632 13.43 24.23 -25.04
N THR A 633 14.09 24.01 -23.90
CA THR A 633 14.09 24.89 -22.73
C THR A 633 15.38 25.74 -22.70
N GLN A 634 15.50 26.68 -21.77
CA GLN A 634 16.74 27.46 -21.60
C GLN A 634 17.99 26.60 -21.37
N GLN A 635 17.83 25.39 -20.85
CA GLN A 635 18.93 24.49 -20.49
C GLN A 635 19.24 23.46 -21.59
N GLN A 636 18.31 23.21 -22.51
CA GLN A 636 18.39 22.08 -23.44
C GLN A 636 17.68 22.34 -24.77
N TYR A 637 18.27 21.84 -25.86
CA TYR A 637 17.61 21.79 -27.17
C TYR A 637 16.99 20.41 -27.37
N PHE A 638 15.68 20.39 -27.63
CA PHE A 638 14.95 19.19 -28.03
C PHE A 638 15.02 18.96 -29.54
N LEU A 639 15.33 20.00 -30.32
CA LEU A 639 15.60 19.89 -31.75
C LEU A 639 17.01 20.38 -32.08
N ASN A 640 17.81 19.50 -32.67
CA ASN A 640 19.13 19.84 -33.19
C ASN A 640 19.08 19.90 -34.73
N PRO A 641 19.61 20.94 -35.39
CA PRO A 641 19.76 20.95 -36.84
C PRO A 641 20.47 19.68 -37.32
N ALA A 642 19.93 19.03 -38.36
CA ALA A 642 20.40 17.73 -38.85
C ALA A 642 21.67 17.82 -39.72
#